data_AF-A0A6B9YEK5-F1
#
_entry.id   AF-A0A6B9YEK5-F1
#
_cell.length_a   1.000
_cell.length_b   1.000
_cell.length_c   1.000
_cell.angle_alpha   90.00
_cell.angle_beta   90.00
_cell.angle_gamma   90.00
#
_symmetry.space_group_name_H-M   'P 1'
#
loop_
_entity.id
_entity.type
_entity.pdbx_description
1 polymer ?
#
loop_
_entity_poly.entity_id
_entity_poly.type
_entity_poly.pdbx_seq_one_letter_code
_entity_poly.pdbx_strand_id
1 'polypeptide(L)'
;MAQEKLESYFKDSQLEYEHIHKDLQTTFNPQVYEEIIALVEQKTTEGMDNVWGQLNSRYEALSRLENSMPEEPTQEDQDQYIKEFFSLTDPGKVSEDLKQALQFNELEYHYQDFISKLSTEEYGEIFNRYLYPPQFFHGLRKGILHHIDQLTQSLKAYTDTIGEHALLMDSIRQDQKGKSFIKGGASLLGLLVGVPFAGAGVGALMGGNDQSKINDSLSKVFHNWNTYIDQFNDFLKELENHFRLAMITLYGGTLLRVEEQFQAYHMTIAEIALLSGNYALTLTPQEREETERWIKTQTNGIYHLLKYKQWQEAIRVSKELFHIVQKNPVTARTMLYDEKSGMYIAHLYYYLSYQQALLEEYKNGHLDSFYETSKKLFNDLQLILSDKDIPEDFSSMAHLFFRFIKESLRRGQTDDLHIIFEYIKRLTERMKRQEIYFGEHIRSSDDTEGFNVYEILERYFIDVMDLKIDTYSDEEDSFDLKPRQIKTFIQIDNEIGRKDKFTRYLKRLYWKSLFIRPFSWFNQQKKRIGATVLAGALLFGSFTYGDEVYQFGKEQVEKIGWFDSQPEQPTEEKSDSANETIMTITTEYANIRSAPSLNSEIVYTANQSDKLIYLNEEKTDDEGITWYHVEMTNNTNGWISSRIVE
;
A
#
# COMPACT_ATOMS: atom_id res chain seq x y z
N MET A 1 -1.98 46.26 -3.72
CA MET A 1 -2.80 45.58 -2.70
C MET A 1 -2.02 45.66 -1.40
N ALA A 2 -2.64 46.17 -0.33
CA ALA A 2 -2.00 46.12 0.99
C ALA A 2 -1.80 44.64 1.33
N GLN A 3 -0.58 44.27 1.70
CA GLN A 3 -0.24 42.89 2.06
C GLN A 3 -1.03 42.55 3.32
N GLU A 4 -2.09 41.75 3.18
CA GLU A 4 -2.84 41.25 4.33
C GLU A 4 -1.88 40.43 5.19
N LYS A 5 -1.99 40.61 6.52
CA LYS A 5 -1.14 39.87 7.45
C LYS A 5 -1.63 38.44 7.52
N LEU A 6 -0.73 37.47 7.65
CA LEU A 6 -1.07 36.04 7.76
C LEU A 6 -2.19 35.77 8.79
N GLU A 7 -2.24 36.54 9.88
CA GLU A 7 -3.24 36.40 10.92
C GLU A 7 -4.68 36.71 10.46
N SER A 8 -4.89 37.44 9.35
CA SER A 8 -6.25 37.74 8.87
C SER A 8 -6.95 36.56 8.23
N TYR A 9 -6.20 35.58 7.71
CA TYR A 9 -6.75 34.35 7.12
C TYR A 9 -7.34 33.40 8.17
N PHE A 10 -6.95 33.55 9.44
CA PHE A 10 -7.46 32.74 10.55
C PHE A 10 -8.81 33.22 11.09
N LYS A 11 -9.40 34.26 10.50
CA LYS A 11 -10.74 34.75 10.91
C LYS A 11 -11.89 33.87 10.44
N ASP A 12 -11.72 33.21 9.29
CA ASP A 12 -12.67 32.25 8.73
C ASP A 12 -11.89 31.00 8.30
N SER A 13 -11.33 30.31 9.31
CA SER A 13 -10.35 29.26 9.05
C SER A 13 -10.94 28.06 8.30
N GLN A 14 -12.23 27.81 8.50
CA GLN A 14 -12.94 26.74 7.82
C GLN A 14 -13.07 27.04 6.32
N LEU A 15 -13.44 28.27 5.96
CA LEU A 15 -13.51 28.69 4.56
C LEU A 15 -12.14 28.61 3.87
N GLU A 16 -11.09 29.11 4.51
CA GLU A 16 -9.73 29.05 3.93
C GLU A 16 -9.21 27.61 3.82
N TYR A 17 -9.54 26.75 4.79
CA TYR A 17 -9.24 25.32 4.71
C TYR A 17 -9.94 24.68 3.50
N GLU A 18 -11.23 24.95 3.32
CA GLU A 18 -12.02 24.41 2.20
C GLU A 18 -11.51 24.86 0.84
N HIS A 19 -11.01 26.10 0.72
CA HIS A 19 -10.37 26.57 -0.50
C HIS A 19 -9.11 25.76 -0.84
N ILE A 20 -8.16 25.64 0.10
CA ILE A 20 -6.92 24.88 -0.14
C ILE A 20 -7.23 23.41 -0.41
N HIS A 21 -8.17 22.84 0.35
CA HIS A 21 -8.63 21.46 0.19
C HIS A 21 -9.18 21.21 -1.22
N LYS A 22 -10.00 22.13 -1.74
CA LYS A 22 -10.53 22.05 -3.11
C LYS A 22 -9.43 22.20 -4.16
N ASP A 23 -8.47 23.10 -3.95
CA ASP A 23 -7.34 23.26 -4.85
C ASP A 23 -6.49 21.99 -4.90
N LEU A 24 -6.25 21.33 -3.76
CA LEU A 24 -5.59 20.03 -3.70
C LEU A 24 -6.36 18.96 -4.48
N GLN A 25 -7.66 18.85 -4.25
CA GLN A 25 -8.52 17.86 -4.90
C GLN A 25 -8.58 18.04 -6.43
N THR A 26 -8.51 19.28 -6.91
CA THR A 26 -8.58 19.59 -8.35
C THR A 26 -7.22 19.52 -9.04
N THR A 27 -6.13 19.71 -8.31
CA THR A 27 -4.78 19.73 -8.87
C THR A 27 -4.17 18.33 -8.92
N PHE A 28 -4.35 17.52 -7.88
CA PHE A 28 -3.71 16.22 -7.75
C PHE A 28 -4.62 15.07 -8.18
N ASN A 29 -4.01 13.93 -8.53
CA ASN A 29 -4.76 12.69 -8.69
C ASN A 29 -5.30 12.21 -7.33
N PRO A 30 -6.35 11.36 -7.29
CA PRO A 30 -7.02 10.97 -6.04
C PRO A 30 -6.08 10.38 -4.98
N GLN A 31 -5.15 9.50 -5.38
CA GLN A 31 -4.22 8.84 -4.45
C GLN A 31 -3.27 9.84 -3.80
N VAL A 32 -2.70 10.76 -4.59
CA VAL A 32 -1.81 11.81 -4.07
C VAL A 32 -2.57 12.78 -3.18
N TYR A 33 -3.78 13.18 -3.57
CA TYR A 33 -4.65 14.02 -2.77
C TYR A 33 -4.98 13.38 -1.42
N GLU A 34 -5.37 12.11 -1.40
CA GLU A 34 -5.71 11.38 -0.18
C GLU A 34 -4.51 11.28 0.79
N GLU A 35 -3.30 11.00 0.28
CA GLU A 35 -2.08 10.97 1.09
C GLU A 35 -1.77 12.34 1.72
N ILE A 36 -1.99 13.44 0.98
CA ILE A 36 -1.80 14.80 1.51
C ILE A 36 -2.77 15.09 2.65
N ILE A 37 -4.06 14.77 2.46
CA ILE A 37 -5.08 14.98 3.49
C ILE A 37 -4.80 14.08 4.70
N ALA A 38 -4.41 12.83 4.49
CA ALA A 38 -4.03 11.92 5.57
C ALA A 38 -2.86 12.48 6.41
N LEU A 39 -1.82 13.04 5.77
CA LEU A 39 -0.73 13.71 6.48
C LEU A 39 -1.23 14.91 7.28
N VAL A 40 -2.08 15.75 6.69
CA VAL A 40 -2.64 16.94 7.36
C VAL A 40 -3.43 16.54 8.60
N GLU A 41 -4.30 15.53 8.51
CA GLU A 41 -5.10 15.04 9.64
C GLU A 41 -4.21 14.38 10.70
N GLN A 42 -3.22 13.59 10.29
CA GLN A 42 -2.26 12.98 11.22
C GLN A 42 -1.50 14.07 11.98
N LYS A 43 -0.97 15.08 11.29
CA LYS A 43 -0.21 16.18 11.93
C LYS A 43 -1.08 17.04 12.82
N THR A 44 -2.35 17.24 12.44
CA THR A 44 -3.34 17.92 13.27
C THR A 44 -3.59 17.14 14.56
N THR A 45 -3.86 15.85 14.44
CA THR A 45 -4.10 14.95 15.57
C THR A 45 -2.90 14.90 16.51
N GLU A 46 -1.68 14.67 15.99
CA GLU A 46 -0.44 14.68 16.78
C GLU A 46 -0.26 16.01 17.53
N GLY A 47 -0.57 17.14 16.87
CA GLY A 47 -0.52 18.46 17.49
C GLY A 47 -1.52 18.63 18.64
N MET A 48 -2.77 18.24 18.42
CA MET A 48 -3.84 18.37 19.41
C MET A 48 -3.71 17.37 20.57
N ASP A 49 -3.24 16.15 20.32
CA ASP A 49 -2.93 15.17 21.37
C ASP A 49 -1.83 15.68 22.30
N ASN A 50 -0.82 16.37 21.75
CA ASN A 50 0.21 17.00 22.58
C ASN A 50 -0.35 18.14 23.45
N VAL A 51 -1.30 18.92 22.94
CA VAL A 51 -2.01 19.94 23.73
C VAL A 51 -2.83 19.27 24.82
N TRP A 52 -3.65 18.28 24.47
CA TRP A 52 -4.53 17.59 25.42
C TRP A 52 -3.73 16.84 26.47
N GLY A 53 -2.66 16.14 26.10
CA GLY A 53 -1.80 15.41 27.02
C GLY A 53 -1.21 16.30 28.13
N GLN A 54 -0.96 17.58 27.84
CA GLN A 54 -0.48 18.54 28.84
C GLN A 54 -1.59 19.08 29.75
N LEU A 55 -2.82 19.18 29.26
CA LEU A 55 -3.95 19.76 30.00
C LEU A 55 -4.75 18.69 30.78
N ASN A 56 -4.80 17.46 30.28
CA ASN A 56 -5.69 16.39 30.72
C ASN A 56 -5.57 16.07 32.23
N SER A 57 -4.37 16.11 32.79
CA SER A 57 -4.15 15.77 34.20
C SER A 57 -4.98 16.61 35.18
N ARG A 58 -5.22 17.90 34.86
CA ARG A 58 -6.03 18.80 35.69
C ARG A 58 -7.51 18.50 35.54
N TYR A 59 -7.96 18.23 34.32
CA TYR A 59 -9.35 17.85 34.04
C TYR A 59 -9.73 16.54 34.70
N GLU A 60 -8.87 15.52 34.63
CA GLU A 60 -9.08 14.26 35.33
C GLU A 60 -9.09 14.44 36.86
N ALA A 61 -8.25 15.33 37.39
CA ALA A 61 -8.25 15.63 38.82
C ALA A 61 -9.56 16.32 39.26
N LEU A 62 -10.06 17.27 38.47
CA LEU A 62 -11.34 17.95 38.73
C LEU A 62 -12.54 17.00 38.62
N SER A 63 -12.56 16.14 37.59
CA SER A 63 -13.60 15.12 37.44
C SER A 63 -13.59 14.10 38.58
N ARG A 64 -12.39 13.65 39.02
CA ARG A 64 -12.27 12.79 40.20
C ARG A 64 -12.75 13.48 41.47
N LEU A 65 -12.43 14.75 41.65
CA LEU A 65 -12.88 15.54 42.79
C LEU A 65 -14.42 15.61 42.83
N GLU A 66 -15.05 15.90 41.70
CA GLU A 66 -16.52 15.92 41.57
C GLU A 66 -17.14 14.55 41.86
N ASN A 67 -16.61 13.48 41.27
CA ASN A 67 -17.10 12.11 41.45
C ASN A 67 -16.82 11.53 42.85
N SER A 68 -15.88 12.10 43.60
CA SER A 68 -15.55 11.66 44.96
C SER A 68 -16.53 12.17 46.02
N MET A 69 -17.43 13.10 45.67
CA MET A 69 -18.39 13.67 46.59
C MET A 69 -19.52 12.66 46.89
N PRO A 70 -19.75 12.27 48.15
CA PRO A 70 -20.82 11.34 48.51
C PRO A 70 -22.21 11.99 48.37
N GLU A 71 -23.26 11.17 48.21
CA GLU A 71 -24.66 11.65 48.06
C GLU A 71 -25.14 12.51 49.24
N GLU A 72 -24.66 12.22 50.46
CA GLU A 72 -24.90 13.02 51.66
C GLU A 72 -23.56 13.51 52.25
N PRO A 73 -23.01 14.65 51.77
CA PRO A 73 -21.68 15.11 52.16
C PRO A 73 -21.65 15.70 53.57
N THR A 74 -20.64 15.28 54.36
CA THR A 74 -20.36 15.89 55.65
C THR A 74 -19.72 17.28 55.49
N GLN A 75 -19.64 18.04 56.57
CA GLN A 75 -18.96 19.34 56.56
C GLN A 75 -17.46 19.20 56.25
N GLU A 76 -16.83 18.11 56.69
CA GLU A 76 -15.42 17.81 56.41
C GLU A 76 -15.19 17.51 54.92
N ASP A 77 -16.12 16.77 54.29
CA ASP A 77 -16.09 16.49 52.84
C ASP A 77 -16.23 17.78 52.03
N GLN A 78 -17.10 18.71 52.47
CA GLN A 78 -17.31 20.01 51.83
C GLN A 78 -16.05 20.90 51.94
N ASP A 79 -15.45 20.97 53.12
CA ASP A 79 -14.23 21.74 53.37
C ASP A 79 -13.05 21.19 52.54
N GLN A 80 -12.91 19.86 52.49
CA GLN A 80 -11.91 19.21 51.65
C GLN A 80 -12.15 19.49 50.15
N TYR A 81 -13.40 19.39 49.69
CA TYR A 81 -13.75 19.67 48.30
C TYR A 81 -13.36 21.10 47.89
N ILE A 82 -13.74 22.10 48.68
CA ILE A 82 -13.42 23.51 48.38
C ILE A 82 -11.91 23.73 48.31
N LYS A 83 -11.17 23.14 49.28
CA LYS A 83 -9.72 23.24 49.33
C LYS A 83 -9.06 22.66 48.09
N GLU A 84 -9.49 21.47 47.69
CA GLU A 84 -8.96 20.80 46.50
C GLU A 84 -9.38 21.53 45.22
N PHE A 85 -10.63 21.99 45.14
CA PHE A 85 -11.14 22.80 44.04
C PHE A 85 -10.27 24.04 43.82
N PHE A 86 -10.06 24.89 44.84
CA PHE A 86 -9.22 26.09 44.69
C PHE A 86 -7.75 25.77 44.37
N SER A 87 -7.22 24.63 44.84
CA SER A 87 -5.87 24.19 44.48
C SER A 87 -5.76 23.77 43.01
N LEU A 88 -6.79 23.09 42.49
CA LEU A 88 -6.88 22.62 41.11
C LEU A 88 -7.33 23.71 40.12
N THR A 89 -7.96 24.77 40.61
CA THR A 89 -8.43 25.89 39.79
C THR A 89 -7.59 27.15 39.97
N ASP A 90 -6.44 27.06 40.64
CA ASP A 90 -5.51 28.17 40.83
C ASP A 90 -5.19 28.86 39.48
N PRO A 91 -5.57 30.15 39.28
CA PRO A 91 -5.42 30.80 37.98
C PRO A 91 -3.98 30.90 37.49
N GLY A 92 -3.01 30.97 38.41
CA GLY A 92 -1.59 30.99 38.08
C GLY A 92 -1.15 29.68 37.45
N LYS A 93 -1.47 28.55 38.09
CA LYS A 93 -1.17 27.21 37.56
C LYS A 93 -1.95 26.91 36.27
N VAL A 94 -3.22 27.29 36.18
CA VAL A 94 -4.02 27.13 34.95
C VAL A 94 -3.37 27.92 33.79
N SER A 95 -2.90 29.14 34.05
CA SER A 95 -2.17 29.92 33.04
C SER A 95 -0.84 29.30 32.64
N GLU A 96 -0.11 28.68 33.57
CA GLU A 96 1.14 27.98 33.29
C GLU A 96 0.91 26.76 32.38
N ASP A 97 -0.10 25.94 32.69
CA ASP A 97 -0.46 24.77 31.88
C ASP A 97 -0.80 25.19 30.44
N LEU A 98 -1.64 26.22 30.26
CA LEU A 98 -2.00 26.76 28.94
C LEU A 98 -0.77 27.27 28.17
N LYS A 99 0.14 27.99 28.85
CA LYS A 99 1.37 28.49 28.22
C LYS A 99 2.31 27.38 27.79
N GLN A 100 2.33 26.25 28.50
CA GLN A 100 3.15 25.11 28.14
C GLN A 100 2.54 24.35 26.95
N ALA A 101 1.22 24.13 26.98
CA ALA A 101 0.50 23.40 25.95
C ALA A 101 0.50 24.09 24.59
N LEU A 102 0.45 25.44 24.58
CA LEU A 102 0.22 26.24 23.37
C LEU A 102 1.50 26.81 22.72
N GLN A 103 2.68 26.23 22.98
CA GLN A 103 3.95 26.77 22.46
C GLN A 103 4.20 26.44 20.98
N PHE A 104 3.81 25.25 20.53
CA PHE A 104 4.00 24.75 19.16
C PHE A 104 5.44 24.93 18.63
N ASN A 105 6.47 24.71 19.47
CA ASN A 105 7.87 24.95 19.10
C ASN A 105 8.38 24.01 18.01
N GLU A 106 7.84 22.80 17.93
CA GLU A 106 8.28 21.75 16.99
C GLU A 106 7.76 21.96 15.56
N LEU A 107 6.84 22.92 15.35
CA LEU A 107 6.19 23.13 14.05
C LEU A 107 7.19 23.44 12.93
N GLU A 108 8.17 24.31 13.23
CA GLU A 108 9.22 24.68 12.29
C GLU A 108 10.14 23.49 11.99
N TYR A 109 10.57 22.77 13.03
CA TYR A 109 11.44 21.60 12.89
C TYR A 109 10.80 20.50 12.03
N HIS A 110 9.55 20.14 12.31
CA HIS A 110 8.85 19.11 11.56
C HIS A 110 8.64 19.49 10.09
N TYR A 111 8.33 20.76 9.81
CA TYR A 111 8.21 21.23 8.44
C TYR A 111 9.57 21.22 7.70
N GLN A 112 10.65 21.63 8.36
CA GLN A 112 11.99 21.59 7.77
C GLN A 112 12.46 20.16 7.49
N ASP A 113 12.20 19.22 8.39
CA ASP A 113 12.46 17.79 8.19
C ASP A 113 11.67 17.24 6.98
N PHE A 114 10.39 17.60 6.88
CA PHE A 114 9.54 17.25 5.73
C PHE A 114 10.14 17.73 4.40
N ILE A 115 10.54 19.01 4.31
CA ILE A 115 11.18 19.56 3.12
C ILE A 115 12.52 18.88 2.83
N SER A 116 13.33 18.64 3.87
CA SER A 116 14.63 18.00 3.72
C SER A 116 14.51 16.60 3.12
N LYS A 117 13.54 15.80 3.56
CA LYS A 117 13.29 14.45 3.04
C LYS A 117 12.91 14.49 1.56
N LEU A 118 11.92 15.31 1.19
CA LEU A 118 11.48 15.40 -0.21
C LEU A 118 12.57 16.01 -1.12
N SER A 119 13.49 16.80 -0.57
CA SER A 119 14.55 17.42 -1.35
C SER A 119 15.62 16.45 -1.87
N THR A 120 15.68 15.22 -1.35
CA THR A 120 16.66 14.21 -1.78
C THR A 120 16.22 13.41 -3.00
N GLU A 121 14.95 13.49 -3.36
CA GLU A 121 14.35 12.74 -4.47
C GLU A 121 14.63 13.39 -5.85
N GLU A 122 14.19 12.72 -6.91
CA GLU A 122 14.39 13.19 -8.29
C GLU A 122 13.72 14.56 -8.53
N TYR A 123 14.50 15.55 -8.95
CA TYR A 123 14.09 16.97 -9.04
C TYR A 123 13.69 17.60 -7.68
N GLY A 124 14.13 17.00 -6.58
CA GLY A 124 13.80 17.40 -5.21
C GLY A 124 14.33 18.78 -4.84
N GLU A 125 15.32 19.32 -5.55
CA GLU A 125 15.86 20.65 -5.25
C GLU A 125 14.80 21.78 -5.31
N ILE A 126 13.67 21.55 -5.97
CA ILE A 126 12.52 22.47 -6.02
C ILE A 126 11.93 22.68 -4.62
N PHE A 127 11.88 21.64 -3.77
CA PHE A 127 11.33 21.73 -2.42
C PHE A 127 12.09 22.73 -1.53
N ASN A 128 13.40 22.87 -1.72
CA ASN A 128 14.23 23.81 -0.96
C ASN A 128 13.81 25.28 -1.13
N ARG A 129 13.07 25.61 -2.21
CA ARG A 129 12.54 26.96 -2.45
C ARG A 129 11.40 27.33 -1.50
N TYR A 130 10.79 26.33 -0.85
CA TYR A 130 9.66 26.48 0.05
C TYR A 130 10.06 26.40 1.52
N LEU A 131 11.35 26.43 1.84
CA LEU A 131 11.81 26.62 3.22
C LEU A 131 11.37 27.99 3.74
N TYR A 132 10.40 27.99 4.65
CA TYR A 132 9.92 29.21 5.29
C TYR A 132 10.89 29.70 6.37
N PRO A 133 11.05 31.02 6.53
CA PRO A 133 11.92 31.57 7.55
C PRO A 133 11.23 31.62 8.93
N PRO A 134 11.97 31.69 10.06
CA PRO A 134 11.40 31.59 11.41
C PRO A 134 10.26 32.59 11.71
N GLN A 135 10.31 33.80 11.14
CA GLN A 135 9.25 34.79 11.31
C GLN A 135 7.89 34.36 10.74
N PHE A 136 7.89 33.48 9.74
CA PHE A 136 6.65 32.91 9.18
C PHE A 136 5.95 32.04 10.24
N PHE A 137 6.69 31.13 10.88
CA PHE A 137 6.15 30.28 11.95
C PHE A 137 5.71 31.08 13.17
N HIS A 138 6.37 32.21 13.45
CA HIS A 138 5.88 33.14 14.47
C HIS A 138 4.51 33.73 14.14
N GLY A 139 4.31 34.17 12.89
CA GLY A 139 3.01 34.63 12.41
C GLY A 139 1.96 33.51 12.43
N LEU A 140 2.36 32.30 12.03
CA LEU A 140 1.48 31.13 12.00
C LEU A 140 0.97 30.76 13.40
N ARG A 141 1.86 30.74 14.40
CA ARG A 141 1.47 30.52 15.81
C ARG A 141 0.49 31.56 16.33
N LYS A 142 0.67 32.83 15.95
CA LYS A 142 -0.30 33.89 16.29
C LYS A 142 -1.65 33.67 15.62
N GLY A 143 -1.66 33.20 14.37
CA GLY A 143 -2.88 32.81 13.66
C GLY A 143 -3.59 31.65 14.36
N ILE A 144 -2.86 30.59 14.72
CA ILE A 144 -3.39 29.45 15.47
C ILE A 144 -4.08 29.91 16.77
N LEU A 145 -3.46 30.84 17.49
CA LEU A 145 -3.94 31.36 18.77
C LEU A 145 -4.89 32.56 18.65
N HIS A 146 -5.55 32.77 17.50
CA HIS A 146 -6.36 33.97 17.26
C HIS A 146 -7.40 34.27 18.35
N HIS A 147 -8.10 33.24 18.86
CA HIS A 147 -9.17 33.39 19.86
C HIS A 147 -8.70 33.29 21.32
N ILE A 148 -7.39 33.26 21.59
CA ILE A 148 -6.88 33.13 22.97
C ILE A 148 -7.28 34.29 23.89
N ASP A 149 -7.53 35.48 23.33
CA ASP A 149 -7.93 36.65 24.11
C ASP A 149 -9.26 36.45 24.84
N GLN A 150 -10.23 35.74 24.25
CA GLN A 150 -11.51 35.45 24.91
C GLN A 150 -11.32 34.53 26.12
N LEU A 151 -10.50 33.49 25.97
CA LEU A 151 -10.16 32.57 27.06
C LEU A 151 -9.39 33.27 28.19
N THR A 152 -8.44 34.14 27.85
CA THR A 152 -7.69 34.90 28.88
C THR A 152 -8.59 35.88 29.64
N GLN A 153 -9.59 36.47 28.97
CA GLN A 153 -10.57 37.35 29.61
C GLN A 153 -11.48 36.59 30.57
N SER A 154 -11.95 35.39 30.22
CA SER A 154 -12.78 34.56 31.12
C SER A 154 -11.98 34.07 32.33
N LEU A 155 -10.72 33.68 32.16
CA LEU A 155 -9.83 33.32 33.27
C LEU A 155 -9.56 34.52 34.20
N LYS A 156 -9.41 35.71 33.63
CA LYS A 156 -9.28 36.95 34.40
C LYS A 156 -10.55 37.24 35.20
N ALA A 157 -11.73 37.12 34.59
CA ALA A 157 -13.01 37.31 35.28
C ALA A 157 -13.17 36.35 36.46
N TYR A 158 -12.81 35.08 36.27
CA TYR A 158 -12.76 34.09 37.34
C TYR A 158 -11.78 34.51 38.46
N THR A 159 -10.57 34.92 38.11
CA THR A 159 -9.56 35.42 39.06
C THR A 159 -10.07 36.60 39.89
N ASP A 160 -10.75 37.55 39.24
CA ASP A 160 -11.34 38.72 39.88
C ASP A 160 -12.40 38.28 40.91
N THR A 161 -13.23 37.29 40.60
CA THR A 161 -14.23 36.76 41.55
C THR A 161 -13.64 36.00 42.74
N ILE A 162 -12.52 35.31 42.58
CA ILE A 162 -11.77 34.73 43.70
C ILE A 162 -11.24 35.84 44.61
N GLY A 163 -10.70 36.91 44.02
CA GLY A 163 -10.21 38.07 44.75
C GLY A 163 -11.31 38.75 45.58
N GLU A 164 -12.49 38.97 44.98
CA GLU A 164 -13.67 39.51 45.68
C GLU A 164 -14.11 38.61 46.84
N HIS A 165 -14.15 37.29 46.63
CA HIS A 165 -14.48 36.33 47.68
C HIS A 165 -13.49 36.38 48.84
N ALA A 166 -12.18 36.45 48.55
CA ALA A 166 -11.14 36.57 49.57
C ALA A 166 -11.27 37.86 50.40
N LEU A 167 -11.61 38.98 49.76
CA LEU A 167 -11.86 40.26 50.44
C LEU A 167 -13.11 40.21 51.33
N LEU A 168 -14.19 39.58 50.86
CA LEU A 168 -15.41 39.37 51.67
C LEU A 168 -15.07 38.55 52.91
N MET A 169 -14.34 37.44 52.75
CA MET A 169 -13.95 36.59 53.87
C MET A 169 -13.01 37.30 54.86
N ASP A 170 -12.10 38.15 54.38
CA ASP A 170 -11.30 38.99 55.26
C ASP A 170 -12.17 40.01 56.01
N SER A 171 -13.16 40.63 55.35
CA SER A 171 -14.07 41.58 56.00
C SER A 171 -14.91 40.93 57.11
N ILE A 172 -15.47 39.73 56.87
CA ILE A 172 -16.22 38.96 57.87
C ILE A 172 -15.31 38.57 59.05
N ARG A 173 -14.07 38.16 58.76
CA ARG A 173 -13.04 37.88 59.78
C ARG A 173 -12.70 39.12 60.60
N GLN A 174 -12.66 40.30 59.98
CA GLN A 174 -12.38 41.56 60.66
C GLN A 174 -13.56 42.04 61.53
N ASP A 175 -14.81 41.83 61.10
CA ASP A 175 -16.01 42.18 61.85
C ASP A 175 -16.25 41.27 63.07
N GLN A 176 -15.79 40.01 63.02
CA GLN A 176 -15.83 39.08 64.16
C GLN A 176 -14.73 39.33 65.22
N LYS A 177 -13.85 40.33 65.06
CA LYS A 177 -12.76 40.70 66.00
C LYS A 177 -13.21 41.19 67.38
N GLY A 178 -14.49 41.10 67.74
CA GLY A 178 -14.98 41.25 69.12
C GLY A 178 -14.70 40.06 70.05
N LYS A 179 -14.24 38.91 69.53
CA LYS A 179 -13.79 37.76 70.33
C LYS A 179 -12.48 37.20 69.76
N SER A 180 -11.46 37.15 70.62
CA SER A 180 -10.05 36.86 70.36
C SER A 180 -9.73 35.58 69.55
N PHE A 181 -8.91 35.64 68.48
CA PHE A 181 -7.56 35.02 68.37
C PHE A 181 -6.81 35.36 67.05
N ILE A 182 -5.53 35.73 67.20
CA ILE A 182 -4.31 35.70 66.34
C ILE A 182 -4.20 36.43 64.97
N LYS A 183 -3.09 37.20 64.90
CA LYS A 183 -2.41 37.83 63.76
C LYS A 183 -1.57 36.81 62.97
N GLY A 184 -1.69 36.78 61.64
CA GLY A 184 -0.78 36.01 60.77
C GLY A 184 -1.22 36.06 59.31
N GLY A 185 -0.27 36.18 58.38
CA GLY A 185 -0.46 36.46 56.95
C GLY A 185 -1.23 35.41 56.15
N ALA A 186 -1.53 35.82 54.92
CA ALA A 186 -2.36 35.15 53.91
C ALA A 186 -2.08 33.65 53.74
N SER A 187 -3.11 32.84 53.94
CA SER A 187 -3.38 31.69 53.10
C SER A 187 -4.90 31.57 52.96
N LEU A 188 -5.37 31.46 51.71
CA LEU A 188 -6.77 31.21 51.35
C LEU A 188 -7.36 29.96 52.04
N LEU A 189 -6.53 29.13 52.67
CA LEU A 189 -6.85 27.86 53.31
C LEU A 189 -7.46 27.96 54.72
N GLY A 190 -7.47 29.14 55.34
CA GLY A 190 -7.98 29.33 56.71
C GLY A 190 -9.46 29.74 56.82
N LEU A 191 -10.22 29.71 55.72
CA LEU A 191 -11.52 30.38 55.59
C LEU A 191 -12.71 29.44 55.38
N LEU A 192 -12.53 28.13 55.54
CA LEU A 192 -13.58 27.14 55.35
C LEU A 192 -14.49 27.09 56.59
N VAL A 193 -15.54 27.92 56.58
CA VAL A 193 -16.64 27.86 57.53
C VAL A 193 -17.82 27.23 56.80
N GLY A 194 -18.25 26.07 57.28
CA GLY A 194 -19.26 25.18 56.70
C GLY A 194 -20.41 25.89 55.97
N VAL A 195 -20.47 25.63 54.67
CA VAL A 195 -21.54 26.04 53.77
C VAL A 195 -21.92 24.84 52.90
N PRO A 196 -23.19 24.40 52.90
CA PRO A 196 -23.64 23.31 52.05
C PRO A 196 -23.73 23.74 50.57
N PHE A 197 -23.28 22.88 49.66
CA PHE A 197 -23.40 23.03 48.21
C PHE A 197 -24.59 22.29 47.63
N ALA A 198 -25.12 22.78 46.50
CA ALA A 198 -25.95 22.01 45.60
C ALA A 198 -25.53 22.26 44.14
N GLY A 199 -24.95 21.24 43.51
CA GLY A 199 -25.15 20.98 42.08
C GLY A 199 -26.51 20.29 41.88
N ALA A 200 -27.20 20.60 40.78
CA ALA A 200 -28.43 19.97 40.27
C ALA A 200 -29.70 19.89 41.19
N GLY A 201 -29.70 20.43 42.41
CA GLY A 201 -30.83 20.39 43.35
C GLY A 201 -31.12 21.74 44.03
N VAL A 202 -31.33 22.80 43.25
CA VAL A 202 -31.58 24.15 43.79
C VAL A 202 -33.06 24.32 44.13
N GLY A 203 -33.43 24.32 45.42
CA GLY A 203 -34.85 24.52 45.78
C GLY A 203 -35.18 24.96 47.20
N ALA A 204 -34.42 24.63 48.24
CA ALA A 204 -34.82 25.02 49.58
C ALA A 204 -33.63 25.11 50.53
N LEU A 205 -33.41 26.30 51.10
CA LEU A 205 -33.51 26.58 52.54
C LEU A 205 -32.70 27.83 52.91
N MET A 206 -33.44 28.85 53.33
CA MET A 206 -32.97 30.15 53.80
C MET A 206 -32.75 30.15 55.32
N GLY A 207 -31.74 30.88 55.81
CA GLY A 207 -31.72 31.30 57.22
C GLY A 207 -30.41 31.89 57.74
N GLY A 208 -30.11 33.17 57.43
CA GLY A 208 -29.09 33.96 58.14
C GLY A 208 -28.39 35.02 57.28
N ASN A 209 -28.26 36.26 57.78
CA ASN A 209 -27.89 37.45 56.98
C ASN A 209 -26.41 37.50 56.52
N ASP A 210 -25.49 36.79 57.19
CA ASP A 210 -24.06 36.73 56.83
C ASP A 210 -23.68 35.44 56.08
N GLN A 211 -24.38 34.33 56.34
CA GLN A 211 -24.22 33.06 55.62
C GLN A 211 -24.66 33.20 54.15
N SER A 212 -25.74 33.94 53.88
CA SER A 212 -26.21 34.23 52.52
C SER A 212 -25.13 34.90 51.67
N LYS A 213 -24.39 35.88 52.23
CA LYS A 213 -23.36 36.62 51.49
C LYS A 213 -22.18 35.74 51.08
N ILE A 214 -21.76 34.83 51.96
CA ILE A 214 -20.70 33.87 51.68
C ILE A 214 -21.16 32.92 50.56
N ASN A 215 -22.37 32.37 50.67
CA ASN A 215 -22.95 31.47 49.68
C ASN A 215 -23.11 32.16 48.32
N ASP A 216 -23.59 33.40 48.30
CA ASP A 216 -23.75 34.20 47.08
C ASP A 216 -22.39 34.47 46.41
N SER A 217 -21.36 34.79 47.20
CA SER A 217 -20.01 35.03 46.69
C SER A 217 -19.36 33.75 46.13
N LEU A 218 -19.53 32.62 46.82
CA LEU A 218 -19.00 31.32 46.40
C LEU A 218 -19.72 30.79 45.15
N SER A 219 -21.03 31.01 45.06
CA SER A 219 -21.83 30.70 43.86
C SER A 219 -21.33 31.48 42.63
N LYS A 220 -20.93 32.74 42.81
CA LYS A 220 -20.31 33.54 41.72
C LYS A 220 -18.96 32.99 41.28
N VAL A 221 -18.13 32.49 42.20
CA VAL A 221 -16.83 31.86 41.88
C VAL A 221 -17.05 30.65 40.98
N PHE A 222 -17.95 29.74 41.37
CA PHE A 222 -18.26 28.56 40.55
C PHE A 222 -18.90 28.91 39.22
N HIS A 223 -19.81 29.87 39.20
CA HIS A 223 -20.41 30.33 37.95
C HIS A 223 -19.37 30.84 36.95
N ASN A 224 -18.40 31.64 37.41
CA ASN A 224 -17.31 32.13 36.55
C ASN A 224 -16.31 31.03 36.18
N TRP A 225 -16.07 30.04 37.05
CA TRP A 225 -15.29 28.86 36.68
C TRP A 225 -15.96 28.07 35.57
N ASN A 226 -17.25 27.79 35.69
CA ASN A 226 -18.01 27.09 34.65
C ASN A 226 -18.02 27.90 33.34
N THR A 227 -18.17 29.22 33.43
CA THR A 227 -18.05 30.10 32.26
C THR A 227 -16.66 30.00 31.62
N TYR A 228 -15.58 29.95 32.42
CA TYR A 228 -14.23 29.72 31.92
C TYR A 228 -14.12 28.36 31.23
N ILE A 229 -14.68 27.29 31.79
CA ILE A 229 -14.68 25.95 31.20
C ILE A 229 -15.44 25.93 29.87
N ASP A 230 -16.60 26.57 29.77
CA ASP A 230 -17.36 26.68 28.52
C ASP A 230 -16.53 27.38 27.45
N GLN A 231 -15.92 28.52 27.78
CA GLN A 231 -15.04 29.26 26.88
C GLN A 231 -13.77 28.48 26.51
N PHE A 232 -13.26 27.65 27.42
CA PHE A 232 -12.12 26.78 27.14
C PHE A 232 -12.47 25.67 26.15
N ASN A 233 -13.64 25.05 26.29
CA ASN A 233 -14.12 24.03 25.36
C ASN A 233 -14.34 24.61 23.95
N ASP A 234 -14.96 25.79 23.89
CA ASP A 234 -15.12 26.54 22.63
C ASP A 234 -13.75 26.87 22.01
N PHE A 235 -12.81 27.36 22.82
CA PHE A 235 -11.45 27.65 22.38
C PHE A 235 -10.73 26.42 21.84
N LEU A 236 -10.81 25.26 22.50
CA LEU A 236 -10.16 24.03 22.02
C LEU A 236 -10.68 23.60 20.64
N LYS A 237 -11.99 23.73 20.42
CA LYS A 237 -12.60 23.42 19.12
C LYS A 237 -12.10 24.35 18.02
N GLU A 238 -12.03 25.65 18.31
CA GLU A 238 -11.50 26.64 17.35
C GLU A 238 -9.98 26.47 17.15
N LEU A 239 -9.24 26.11 18.20
CA LEU A 239 -7.81 25.83 18.13
C LEU A 239 -7.52 24.68 17.18
N GLU A 240 -8.29 23.59 17.24
CA GLU A 240 -8.17 22.46 16.32
C GLU A 240 -8.40 22.89 14.86
N ASN A 241 -9.45 23.67 14.59
CA ASN A 241 -9.73 24.19 13.25
C ASN A 241 -8.59 25.08 12.73
N HIS A 242 -8.07 25.98 13.56
CA HIS A 242 -6.94 26.82 13.19
C HIS A 242 -5.66 25.99 12.98
N PHE A 243 -5.42 25.00 13.82
CA PHE A 243 -4.25 24.14 13.70
C PHE A 243 -4.31 23.31 12.42
N ARG A 244 -5.49 22.77 12.08
CA ARG A 244 -5.76 22.09 10.81
C ARG A 244 -5.51 23.00 9.61
N LEU A 245 -5.98 24.25 9.65
CA LEU A 245 -5.66 25.24 8.62
C LEU A 245 -4.14 25.48 8.50
N ALA A 246 -3.43 25.57 9.62
CA ALA A 246 -1.99 25.72 9.59
C ALA A 246 -1.29 24.51 8.96
N MET A 247 -1.74 23.28 9.26
CA MET A 247 -1.19 22.06 8.65
C MET A 247 -1.44 22.00 7.14
N ILE A 248 -2.67 22.25 6.68
CA ILE A 248 -2.96 22.22 5.24
C ILE A 248 -2.22 23.35 4.49
N THR A 249 -2.01 24.51 5.14
CA THR A 249 -1.23 25.62 4.57
C THR A 249 0.24 25.22 4.41
N LEU A 250 0.83 24.60 5.43
CA LEU A 250 2.22 24.17 5.41
C LEU A 250 2.45 23.05 4.40
N TYR A 251 1.76 21.92 4.56
CA TYR A 251 2.03 20.72 3.76
C TYR A 251 1.33 20.78 2.40
N GLY A 252 0.01 20.96 2.40
CA GLY A 252 -0.80 21.03 1.19
C GLY A 252 -0.45 22.24 0.32
N GLY A 253 -0.38 23.44 0.92
CA GLY A 253 -0.02 24.67 0.22
C GLY A 253 1.38 24.61 -0.40
N THR A 254 2.35 23.99 0.27
CA THR A 254 3.68 23.77 -0.32
C THR A 254 3.63 22.82 -1.50
N LEU A 255 2.93 21.69 -1.37
CA LEU A 255 2.82 20.71 -2.44
C LEU A 255 2.11 21.30 -3.67
N LEU A 256 1.07 22.11 -3.50
CA LEU A 256 0.45 22.86 -4.62
C LEU A 256 1.47 23.70 -5.37
N ARG A 257 2.32 24.45 -4.65
CA ARG A 257 3.35 25.29 -5.28
C ARG A 257 4.45 24.48 -5.95
N VAL A 258 4.83 23.34 -5.37
CA VAL A 258 5.78 22.43 -5.99
C VAL A 258 5.20 21.83 -7.27
N GLU A 259 3.94 21.40 -7.25
CA GLU A 259 3.24 20.86 -8.41
C GLU A 259 3.11 21.89 -9.53
N GLU A 260 2.81 23.16 -9.23
CA GLU A 260 2.85 24.26 -10.22
C GLU A 260 4.23 24.36 -10.89
N GLN A 261 5.32 24.15 -10.16
CA GLN A 261 6.67 24.15 -10.73
C GLN A 261 6.93 22.91 -11.58
N PHE A 262 6.52 21.71 -11.15
CA PHE A 262 6.65 20.50 -11.96
C PHE A 262 5.86 20.60 -13.27
N GLN A 263 4.65 21.14 -13.22
CA GLN A 263 3.81 21.34 -14.40
C GLN A 263 4.45 22.30 -15.42
N ALA A 264 5.20 23.31 -14.96
CA ALA A 264 5.98 24.18 -15.84
C ALA A 264 7.09 23.43 -16.60
N TYR A 265 7.53 22.27 -16.11
CA TYR A 265 8.44 21.35 -16.79
C TYR A 265 7.71 20.15 -17.42
N HIS A 266 6.39 20.24 -17.61
CA HIS A 266 5.54 19.19 -18.18
C HIS A 266 5.48 17.89 -17.36
N MET A 267 5.78 17.96 -16.06
CA MET A 267 5.74 16.85 -15.11
C MET A 267 4.63 17.05 -14.06
N THR A 268 4.22 15.96 -13.41
CA THR A 268 3.25 15.96 -12.31
C THR A 268 3.56 14.81 -11.34
N ILE A 269 3.19 14.95 -10.07
CA ILE A 269 3.33 13.88 -9.08
C ILE A 269 2.35 12.75 -9.39
N ALA A 270 2.89 11.56 -9.69
CA ALA A 270 2.10 10.35 -9.93
C ALA A 270 1.70 9.70 -8.60
N GLU A 271 2.67 9.52 -7.72
CA GLU A 271 2.53 8.85 -6.43
C GLU A 271 3.41 9.56 -5.40
N ILE A 272 2.98 9.55 -4.15
CA ILE A 272 3.72 10.12 -3.03
C ILE A 272 3.48 9.29 -1.77
N ALA A 273 4.51 9.18 -0.95
CA ALA A 273 4.48 8.52 0.36
C ALA A 273 5.15 9.45 1.37
N LEU A 274 4.37 10.40 1.92
CA LEU A 274 4.87 11.60 2.58
C LEU A 274 5.61 11.28 3.88
N LEU A 275 5.22 10.21 4.59
CA LEU A 275 5.91 9.76 5.81
C LEU A 275 7.33 9.28 5.52
N SER A 276 7.52 8.62 4.39
CA SER A 276 8.82 8.13 3.93
C SER A 276 9.64 9.16 3.15
N GLY A 277 9.00 10.25 2.70
CA GLY A 277 9.64 11.29 1.90
C GLY A 277 9.86 10.91 0.43
N ASN A 278 9.18 9.87 -0.05
CA ASN A 278 9.34 9.37 -1.41
C ASN A 278 8.22 9.91 -2.32
N TYR A 279 8.55 10.24 -3.56
CA TYR A 279 7.56 10.52 -4.60
C TYR A 279 8.04 10.08 -5.98
N ALA A 280 7.09 9.87 -6.89
CA ALA A 280 7.38 9.56 -8.29
C ALA A 280 6.72 10.59 -9.21
N LEU A 281 7.48 11.09 -10.19
CA LEU A 281 6.93 11.99 -11.22
C LEU A 281 6.52 11.22 -12.47
N THR A 282 5.50 11.72 -13.16
CA THR A 282 5.09 11.32 -14.50
C THR A 282 4.89 12.54 -15.39
N LEU A 283 4.72 12.33 -16.70
CA LEU A 283 4.33 13.41 -17.61
C LEU A 283 2.92 13.89 -17.30
N THR A 284 2.70 15.20 -17.39
CA THR A 284 1.36 15.80 -17.39
C THR A 284 0.47 15.15 -18.46
N PRO A 285 -0.87 15.16 -18.30
CA PRO A 285 -1.77 14.53 -19.27
C PRO A 285 -1.56 15.02 -20.72
N GLN A 286 -1.34 16.32 -20.90
CA GLN A 286 -1.08 16.90 -22.21
C GLN A 286 0.25 16.39 -22.80
N GLU A 287 1.34 16.50 -22.04
CA GLU A 287 2.67 16.07 -22.48
C GLU A 287 2.73 14.56 -22.75
N ARG A 288 2.00 13.78 -21.95
CA ARG A 288 1.83 12.33 -22.15
C ARG A 288 1.19 12.04 -23.51
N GLU A 289 0.12 12.75 -23.87
CA GLU A 289 -0.55 12.57 -25.16
C GLU A 289 0.36 12.97 -26.34
N GLU A 290 1.11 14.07 -26.20
CA GLU A 290 2.08 14.52 -27.20
C GLU A 290 3.23 13.51 -27.38
N THR A 291 3.78 13.02 -26.26
CA THR A 291 4.81 11.99 -26.22
C THR A 291 4.31 10.68 -26.84
N GLU A 292 3.09 10.25 -26.51
CA GLU A 292 2.47 9.06 -27.10
C GLU A 292 2.35 9.19 -28.62
N ARG A 293 1.85 10.32 -29.12
CA ARG A 293 1.75 10.59 -30.57
C ARG A 293 3.12 10.56 -31.23
N TRP A 294 4.14 11.14 -30.60
CA TRP A 294 5.52 11.12 -31.09
C TRP A 294 6.08 9.70 -31.14
N ILE A 295 6.00 8.92 -30.06
CA ILE A 295 6.50 7.54 -30.00
C ILE A 295 5.77 6.64 -30.99
N LYS A 296 4.44 6.74 -31.12
CA LYS A 296 3.68 5.99 -32.14
C LYS A 296 4.15 6.32 -33.55
N THR A 297 4.43 7.60 -33.83
CA THR A 297 4.95 8.02 -35.13
C THR A 297 6.34 7.44 -35.41
N GLN A 298 7.26 7.50 -34.44
CA GLN A 298 8.61 6.96 -34.58
C GLN A 298 8.59 5.44 -34.76
N THR A 299 7.84 4.73 -33.92
CA THR A 299 7.74 3.26 -33.97
C THR A 299 7.06 2.77 -35.25
N ASN A 300 6.04 3.46 -35.76
CA ASN A 300 5.46 3.15 -37.06
C ASN A 300 6.48 3.36 -38.20
N GLY A 301 7.28 4.44 -38.12
CA GLY A 301 8.40 4.66 -39.05
C GLY A 301 9.38 3.49 -39.05
N ILE A 302 9.82 3.05 -37.86
CA ILE A 302 10.71 1.89 -37.69
C ILE A 302 10.06 0.62 -38.25
N TYR A 303 8.78 0.36 -37.92
CA TYR A 303 8.03 -0.78 -38.45
C TYR A 303 8.05 -0.82 -39.99
N HIS A 304 7.80 0.31 -40.64
CA HIS A 304 7.88 0.41 -42.10
C HIS A 304 9.29 0.16 -42.64
N LEU A 305 10.33 0.74 -42.03
CA LEU A 305 11.73 0.48 -42.42
C LEU A 305 12.04 -1.02 -42.35
N LEU A 306 11.60 -1.72 -41.29
CA LEU A 306 11.76 -3.17 -41.15
C LEU A 306 10.99 -3.94 -42.22
N LYS A 307 9.74 -3.58 -42.49
CA LYS A 307 8.92 -4.21 -43.53
C LYS A 307 9.54 -4.08 -44.93
N TYR A 308 10.18 -2.95 -45.23
CA TYR A 308 10.91 -2.71 -46.47
C TYR A 308 12.37 -3.16 -46.46
N LYS A 309 12.80 -3.90 -45.43
CA LYS A 309 14.16 -4.42 -45.28
C LYS A 309 15.27 -3.36 -45.25
N GLN A 310 14.94 -2.15 -44.80
CA GLN A 310 15.88 -1.05 -44.62
C GLN A 310 16.57 -1.13 -43.25
N TRP A 311 17.31 -2.21 -43.03
CA TRP A 311 17.82 -2.63 -41.71
C TRP A 311 18.73 -1.61 -41.03
N GLN A 312 19.68 -1.05 -41.77
CA GLN A 312 20.64 -0.09 -41.21
C GLN A 312 19.96 1.18 -40.72
N GLU A 313 18.97 1.66 -41.47
CA GLU A 313 18.20 2.85 -41.11
C GLU A 313 17.26 2.56 -39.94
N ALA A 314 16.62 1.39 -39.91
CA ALA A 314 15.80 0.97 -38.77
C ALA A 314 16.61 0.90 -37.47
N ILE A 315 17.82 0.34 -37.51
CA ILE A 315 18.75 0.31 -36.37
C ILE A 315 19.14 1.73 -35.95
N ARG A 316 19.46 2.61 -36.90
CA ARG A 316 19.84 3.99 -36.60
C ARG A 316 18.73 4.73 -35.87
N VAL A 317 17.51 4.72 -36.42
CA VAL A 317 16.34 5.43 -35.88
C VAL A 317 15.88 4.83 -34.56
N SER A 318 15.82 3.51 -34.44
CA SER A 318 15.43 2.86 -33.17
C SER A 318 16.43 3.10 -32.05
N LYS A 319 17.73 3.12 -32.35
CA LYS A 319 18.79 3.46 -31.39
C LYS A 319 18.69 4.92 -30.93
N GLU A 320 18.39 5.83 -31.86
CA GLU A 320 18.16 7.25 -31.55
C GLU A 320 16.95 7.42 -30.63
N LEU A 321 15.82 6.77 -30.94
CA LEU A 321 14.63 6.74 -30.10
C LEU A 321 14.92 6.20 -28.69
N PHE A 322 15.57 5.03 -28.61
CA PHE A 322 15.95 4.42 -27.32
C PHE A 322 16.81 5.35 -26.47
N HIS A 323 17.81 6.00 -27.09
CA HIS A 323 18.70 6.94 -26.38
C HIS A 323 17.99 8.21 -25.92
N ILE A 324 17.07 8.76 -26.72
CA ILE A 324 16.26 9.92 -26.33
C ILE A 324 15.40 9.56 -25.12
N VAL A 325 14.71 8.42 -25.16
CA VAL A 325 13.85 7.99 -24.04
C VAL A 325 14.68 7.70 -22.79
N GLN A 326 15.80 6.97 -22.92
CA GLN A 326 16.69 6.64 -21.79
C GLN A 326 17.23 7.88 -21.07
N LYS A 327 17.50 8.97 -21.80
CA LYS A 327 17.98 10.23 -21.23
C LYS A 327 16.93 11.04 -20.49
N ASN A 328 15.66 10.69 -20.61
CA ASN A 328 14.55 11.39 -19.98
C ASN A 328 13.82 10.42 -19.03
N PRO A 329 14.26 10.27 -17.77
CA PRO A 329 13.77 9.23 -16.86
C PRO A 329 12.25 9.27 -16.63
N VAL A 330 11.65 10.47 -16.60
CA VAL A 330 10.20 10.65 -16.45
C VAL A 330 9.47 10.07 -17.66
N THR A 331 9.93 10.38 -18.87
CA THR A 331 9.42 9.79 -20.12
C THR A 331 9.64 8.29 -20.17
N ALA A 332 10.81 7.82 -19.70
CA ALA A 332 11.18 6.42 -19.67
C ALA A 332 10.17 5.59 -18.86
N ARG A 333 9.80 6.05 -17.66
CA ARG A 333 8.87 5.33 -16.76
C ARG A 333 7.39 5.62 -16.99
N THR A 334 7.05 6.73 -17.63
CA THR A 334 5.65 7.10 -17.87
C THR A 334 4.95 6.06 -18.75
N MET A 335 3.82 5.53 -18.26
CA MET A 335 2.91 4.71 -19.05
C MET A 335 2.28 5.55 -20.15
N LEU A 336 2.37 5.06 -21.38
CA LEU A 336 1.82 5.70 -22.57
C LEU A 336 0.59 4.92 -23.05
N TYR A 337 0.78 3.95 -23.94
CA TYR A 337 -0.29 3.16 -24.54
C TYR A 337 -0.06 1.66 -24.36
N ASP A 338 -1.12 0.88 -24.47
CA ASP A 338 -1.12 -0.59 -24.32
C ASP A 338 -0.44 -1.06 -23.02
N GLU A 339 -0.64 -0.31 -21.93
CA GLU A 339 -0.03 -0.55 -20.61
C GLU A 339 1.51 -0.61 -20.64
N LYS A 340 2.14 0.08 -21.60
CA LYS A 340 3.59 0.10 -21.78
C LYS A 340 4.18 1.47 -21.51
N SER A 341 5.36 1.47 -20.92
CA SER A 341 6.17 2.67 -20.72
C SER A 341 6.88 3.10 -22.00
N GLY A 342 7.28 4.37 -22.06
CA GLY A 342 8.13 4.86 -23.16
C GLY A 342 9.41 4.04 -23.32
N MET A 343 10.06 3.66 -22.21
CA MET A 343 11.29 2.88 -22.22
C MET A 343 11.10 1.49 -22.79
N TYR A 344 10.02 0.79 -22.38
CA TYR A 344 9.69 -0.53 -22.90
C TYR A 344 9.46 -0.50 -24.41
N ILE A 345 8.65 0.44 -24.89
CA ILE A 345 8.33 0.58 -26.32
C ILE A 345 9.60 0.86 -27.12
N ALA A 346 10.45 1.79 -26.67
CA ALA A 346 11.67 2.13 -27.38
C ALA A 346 12.67 0.94 -27.41
N HIS A 347 12.80 0.21 -26.30
CA HIS A 347 13.67 -0.97 -26.21
C HIS A 347 13.18 -2.12 -27.10
N LEU A 348 11.86 -2.35 -27.18
CA LEU A 348 11.27 -3.35 -28.08
C LEU A 348 11.63 -3.08 -29.54
N TYR A 349 11.45 -1.84 -30.01
CA TYR A 349 11.77 -1.50 -31.40
C TYR A 349 13.28 -1.44 -31.69
N TYR A 350 14.09 -1.11 -30.68
CA TYR A 350 15.55 -1.28 -30.73
C TYR A 350 15.92 -2.74 -30.96
N TYR A 351 15.41 -3.65 -30.12
CA TYR A 351 15.63 -5.08 -30.24
C TYR A 351 15.15 -5.63 -31.58
N LEU A 352 13.92 -5.31 -31.99
CA LEU A 352 13.34 -5.79 -33.26
C LEU A 352 14.19 -5.37 -34.46
N SER A 353 14.73 -4.15 -34.45
CA SER A 353 15.55 -3.65 -35.54
C SER A 353 16.85 -4.44 -35.71
N TYR A 354 17.52 -4.74 -34.61
CA TYR A 354 18.68 -5.63 -34.64
C TYR A 354 18.31 -7.06 -34.98
N GLN A 355 17.22 -7.60 -34.42
CA GLN A 355 16.79 -8.97 -34.66
C GLN A 355 16.57 -9.22 -36.15
N GLN A 356 15.79 -8.39 -36.83
CA GLN A 356 15.50 -8.61 -38.25
C GLN A 356 16.76 -8.51 -39.12
N ALA A 357 17.64 -7.54 -38.82
CA ALA A 357 18.92 -7.39 -39.51
C ALA A 357 19.81 -8.64 -39.33
N LEU A 358 19.93 -9.12 -38.09
CA LEU A 358 20.76 -10.28 -37.72
C LEU A 358 20.22 -11.57 -38.34
N LEU A 359 18.91 -11.78 -38.33
CA LEU A 359 18.30 -12.95 -38.96
C LEU A 359 18.53 -12.97 -40.49
N GLU A 360 18.50 -11.81 -41.14
CA GLU A 360 18.81 -11.72 -42.58
C GLU A 360 20.31 -11.92 -42.84
N GLU A 361 21.21 -11.38 -42.01
CA GLU A 361 22.67 -11.64 -42.08
C GLU A 361 22.98 -13.13 -41.91
N TYR A 362 22.33 -13.80 -40.94
CA TYR A 362 22.47 -15.24 -40.72
C TYR A 362 22.02 -16.03 -41.94
N LYS A 363 20.85 -15.67 -42.51
CA LYS A 363 20.30 -16.31 -43.71
C LYS A 363 21.20 -16.14 -44.94
N ASN A 364 21.85 -14.99 -45.07
CA ASN A 364 22.80 -14.70 -46.15
C ASN A 364 24.19 -15.33 -45.93
N GLY A 365 24.42 -16.01 -44.80
CA GLY A 365 25.68 -16.68 -44.49
C GLY A 365 26.76 -15.76 -43.93
N HIS A 366 26.44 -14.53 -43.56
CA HIS A 366 27.36 -13.58 -42.91
C HIS A 366 27.54 -13.90 -41.41
N LEU A 367 27.97 -15.13 -41.12
CA LEU A 367 27.94 -15.68 -39.76
C LEU A 367 28.86 -14.97 -38.77
N ASP A 368 29.99 -14.40 -39.21
CA ASP A 368 30.88 -13.62 -38.33
C ASP A 368 30.26 -12.28 -37.93
N SER A 369 29.69 -11.57 -38.90
CA SER A 369 28.94 -10.32 -38.69
C SER A 369 27.75 -10.55 -37.74
N PHE A 370 26.96 -11.60 -38.01
CA PHE A 370 25.88 -12.05 -37.16
C PHE A 370 26.35 -12.31 -35.72
N TYR A 371 27.43 -13.08 -35.57
CA TYR A 371 27.91 -13.52 -34.28
C TYR A 371 28.37 -12.35 -33.40
N GLU A 372 29.28 -11.52 -33.92
CA GLU A 372 29.84 -10.40 -33.16
C GLU A 372 28.80 -9.32 -32.85
N THR A 373 27.86 -9.09 -33.77
CA THR A 373 26.81 -8.09 -33.56
C THR A 373 25.74 -8.60 -32.58
N SER A 374 25.42 -9.90 -32.59
CA SER A 374 24.54 -10.51 -31.59
C SER A 374 25.12 -10.40 -30.17
N LYS A 375 26.43 -10.64 -30.00
CA LYS A 375 27.11 -10.45 -28.70
C LYS A 375 26.95 -9.04 -28.16
N LYS A 376 27.13 -8.03 -29.03
CA LYS A 376 26.95 -6.62 -28.67
C LYS A 376 25.51 -6.33 -28.27
N LEU A 377 24.54 -6.79 -29.06
CA LEU A 377 23.12 -6.61 -28.75
C LEU A 377 22.77 -7.17 -27.37
N PHE A 378 23.11 -8.43 -27.08
CA PHE A 378 22.76 -9.06 -25.79
C PHE A 378 23.46 -8.42 -24.58
N ASN A 379 24.65 -7.81 -24.78
CA ASN A 379 25.27 -6.98 -23.75
C ASN A 379 24.50 -5.67 -23.52
N ASP A 380 23.96 -5.08 -24.59
CA ASP A 380 23.25 -3.80 -24.53
C ASP A 380 21.78 -3.94 -24.03
N LEU A 381 21.19 -5.15 -24.09
CA LEU A 381 19.82 -5.37 -23.63
C LEU A 381 19.68 -5.13 -22.13
N GLN A 382 18.62 -4.40 -21.79
CA GLN A 382 18.35 -3.93 -20.43
C GLN A 382 17.01 -4.39 -19.87
N LEU A 383 16.00 -4.63 -20.71
CA LEU A 383 14.63 -4.93 -20.29
C LEU A 383 14.16 -6.31 -20.74
N ILE A 384 13.31 -6.95 -19.94
CA ILE A 384 12.60 -8.16 -20.37
C ILE A 384 11.59 -7.76 -21.44
N LEU A 385 11.62 -8.42 -22.59
CA LEU A 385 10.66 -8.22 -23.68
C LEU A 385 9.71 -9.42 -23.79
N SER A 386 8.45 -9.19 -24.14
CA SER A 386 7.48 -10.27 -24.35
C SER A 386 7.31 -10.61 -25.83
N ASP A 387 7.27 -11.90 -26.17
CA ASP A 387 6.97 -12.35 -27.54
C ASP A 387 5.55 -11.92 -27.98
N LYS A 388 4.65 -11.65 -27.03
CA LYS A 388 3.29 -11.15 -27.31
C LYS A 388 3.26 -9.74 -27.89
N ASP A 389 4.32 -8.96 -27.63
CA ASP A 389 4.42 -7.58 -28.10
C ASP A 389 5.14 -7.45 -29.44
N ILE A 390 5.65 -8.56 -29.97
CA ILE A 390 6.26 -8.61 -31.30
C ILE A 390 5.15 -8.66 -32.36
N PRO A 391 5.14 -7.76 -33.36
CA PRO A 391 4.18 -7.83 -34.47
C PRO A 391 4.22 -9.19 -35.17
N GLU A 392 3.05 -9.74 -35.52
CA GLU A 392 2.89 -11.10 -36.08
C GLU A 392 3.72 -11.35 -37.36
N ASP A 393 4.01 -10.30 -38.13
CA ASP A 393 4.82 -10.35 -39.35
C ASP A 393 6.32 -10.62 -39.06
N PHE A 394 6.75 -10.56 -37.80
CA PHE A 394 8.13 -10.70 -37.37
C PHE A 394 8.38 -11.99 -36.58
N SER A 395 9.60 -12.53 -36.69
CA SER A 395 10.04 -13.70 -35.93
C SER A 395 10.00 -13.47 -34.42
N SER A 396 9.66 -14.51 -33.65
CA SER A 396 9.78 -14.50 -32.18
C SER A 396 11.24 -14.39 -31.72
N MET A 397 11.45 -13.96 -30.49
CA MET A 397 12.79 -13.80 -29.89
C MET A 397 13.62 -15.09 -29.94
N ALA A 398 12.98 -16.24 -29.76
CA ALA A 398 13.63 -17.54 -29.81
C ALA A 398 14.42 -17.77 -31.12
N HIS A 399 13.99 -17.17 -32.23
CA HIS A 399 14.71 -17.29 -33.50
C HIS A 399 16.14 -16.74 -33.44
N LEU A 400 16.34 -15.61 -32.76
CA LEU A 400 17.66 -14.98 -32.63
C LEU A 400 18.49 -15.69 -31.55
N PHE A 401 17.92 -15.89 -30.36
CA PHE A 401 18.59 -16.57 -29.25
C PHE A 401 19.11 -17.96 -29.67
N PHE A 402 18.27 -18.78 -30.31
CA PHE A 402 18.67 -20.13 -30.68
C PHE A 402 19.76 -20.13 -31.75
N ARG A 403 19.69 -19.23 -32.74
CA ARG A 403 20.75 -19.10 -33.75
C ARG A 403 22.07 -18.69 -33.12
N PHE A 404 22.07 -17.74 -32.20
CA PHE A 404 23.28 -17.34 -31.48
C PHE A 404 23.85 -18.48 -30.63
N ILE A 405 23.01 -19.24 -29.93
CA ILE A 405 23.44 -20.38 -29.12
C ILE A 405 24.08 -21.44 -29.99
N LYS A 406 23.39 -21.85 -31.06
CA LYS A 406 23.89 -22.88 -31.98
C LYS A 406 25.16 -22.44 -32.69
N GLU A 407 25.28 -21.15 -33.00
CA GLU A 407 26.49 -20.59 -33.58
C GLU A 407 27.66 -20.58 -32.59
N SER A 408 27.43 -20.21 -31.32
CA SER A 408 28.44 -20.29 -30.25
C SER A 408 28.93 -21.73 -30.05
N LEU A 409 28.00 -22.69 -30.00
CA LEU A 409 28.31 -24.12 -29.90
C LEU A 409 29.08 -24.63 -31.14
N ARG A 410 28.74 -24.14 -32.34
CA ARG A 410 29.43 -24.50 -33.59
C ARG A 410 30.88 -24.01 -33.61
N ARG A 411 31.12 -22.81 -33.09
CA ARG A 411 32.44 -22.19 -33.00
C ARG A 411 33.28 -22.75 -31.84
N GLY A 412 32.68 -23.49 -30.92
CA GLY A 412 33.33 -23.92 -29.68
C GLY A 412 33.54 -22.79 -28.67
N GLN A 413 32.88 -21.64 -28.87
CA GLN A 413 32.93 -20.46 -28.02
C GLN A 413 31.80 -20.50 -26.99
N THR A 414 31.77 -21.55 -26.16
CA THR A 414 30.72 -21.71 -25.14
C THR A 414 30.74 -20.60 -24.10
N ASP A 415 31.90 -19.98 -23.86
CA ASP A 415 32.03 -18.90 -22.89
C ASP A 415 31.24 -17.65 -23.30
N ASP A 416 31.03 -17.43 -24.60
CA ASP A 416 30.24 -16.30 -25.10
C ASP A 416 28.74 -16.43 -24.78
N LEU A 417 28.27 -17.63 -24.40
CA LEU A 417 26.90 -17.83 -23.92
C LEU A 417 26.65 -17.18 -22.55
N HIS A 418 27.70 -16.91 -21.78
CA HIS A 418 27.59 -16.18 -20.50
C HIS A 418 26.99 -14.79 -20.70
N ILE A 419 27.09 -14.19 -21.90
CA ILE A 419 26.48 -12.88 -22.17
C ILE A 419 24.95 -12.92 -21.98
N ILE A 420 24.29 -13.98 -22.45
CA ILE A 420 22.84 -14.14 -22.26
C ILE A 420 22.52 -14.43 -20.80
N PHE A 421 23.34 -15.26 -20.15
CA PHE A 421 23.18 -15.57 -18.74
C PHE A 421 23.30 -14.31 -17.85
N GLU A 422 24.34 -13.50 -18.07
CA GLU A 422 24.54 -12.23 -17.39
C GLU A 422 23.40 -11.25 -17.68
N TYR A 423 22.86 -11.26 -18.89
CA TYR A 423 21.67 -10.49 -19.22
C TYR A 423 20.46 -10.93 -18.37
N ILE A 424 20.12 -12.22 -18.33
CA ILE A 424 19.02 -12.74 -17.49
C ILE A 424 19.26 -12.40 -16.01
N LYS A 425 20.49 -12.55 -15.52
CA LYS A 425 20.86 -12.17 -14.14
C LYS A 425 20.60 -10.70 -13.85
N ARG A 426 20.99 -9.78 -14.77
CA ARG A 426 20.70 -8.34 -14.62
C ARG A 426 19.19 -8.06 -14.54
N LEU A 427 18.38 -8.77 -15.31
CA LEU A 427 16.92 -8.62 -15.30
C LEU A 427 16.33 -9.06 -13.96
N THR A 428 16.75 -10.22 -13.44
CA THR A 428 16.31 -10.72 -12.14
C THR A 428 16.66 -9.75 -11.01
N GLU A 429 17.87 -9.21 -11.00
CA GLU A 429 18.28 -8.24 -9.96
C GLU A 429 17.48 -6.93 -10.03
N ARG A 430 17.14 -6.44 -11.22
CA ARG A 430 16.23 -5.28 -11.37
C ARG A 430 14.83 -5.57 -10.82
N MET A 431 14.29 -6.76 -11.10
CA MET A 431 12.98 -7.16 -10.58
C MET A 431 12.97 -7.23 -9.05
N LYS A 432 14.02 -7.76 -8.42
CA LYS A 432 14.17 -7.78 -6.94
C LYS A 432 14.17 -6.38 -6.33
N ARG A 433 14.72 -5.39 -7.04
CA ARG A 433 14.75 -3.98 -6.62
C ARG A 433 13.48 -3.22 -6.97
N GLN A 434 12.48 -3.87 -7.56
CA GLN A 434 11.27 -3.24 -8.09
C GLN A 434 11.56 -2.15 -9.15
N GLU A 435 12.71 -2.23 -9.82
CA GLU A 435 13.11 -1.32 -10.91
C GLU A 435 12.51 -1.78 -12.25
N ILE A 436 11.18 -1.95 -12.29
CA ILE A 436 10.45 -2.55 -13.42
C ILE A 436 9.68 -1.45 -14.16
N TYR A 437 9.76 -1.45 -15.49
CA TYR A 437 8.96 -0.57 -16.32
C TYR A 437 7.60 -1.19 -16.70
N PHE A 438 6.56 -0.36 -16.84
CA PHE A 438 5.30 -0.79 -17.44
C PHE A 438 5.56 -1.48 -18.79
N GLY A 439 4.98 -2.68 -18.97
CA GLY A 439 5.21 -3.59 -20.09
C GLY A 439 6.18 -4.75 -19.80
N GLU A 440 7.05 -4.64 -18.78
CA GLU A 440 7.95 -5.75 -18.38
C GLU A 440 7.28 -6.76 -17.44
N HIS A 441 6.05 -6.49 -16.97
CA HIS A 441 5.39 -7.32 -15.96
C HIS A 441 5.01 -8.71 -16.49
N ILE A 442 5.37 -9.73 -15.72
CA ILE A 442 4.81 -11.08 -15.85
C ILE A 442 3.51 -11.10 -15.03
N ARG A 443 2.35 -10.83 -15.65
CA ARG A 443 1.06 -10.94 -14.95
C ARG A 443 0.73 -12.41 -14.70
N SER A 444 0.51 -12.82 -13.44
CA SER A 444 -0.03 -14.11 -12.98
C SER A 444 0.48 -15.39 -13.69
N SER A 445 0.02 -16.57 -13.27
CA SER A 445 0.45 -17.86 -13.84
C SER A 445 0.04 -18.04 -15.31
N ASP A 446 -0.96 -17.30 -15.80
CA ASP A 446 -1.51 -17.45 -17.16
C ASP A 446 -0.83 -16.59 -18.24
N ASP A 447 -0.14 -15.49 -17.89
CA ASP A 447 0.45 -14.58 -18.89
C ASP A 447 1.92 -14.90 -19.23
N THR A 448 2.49 -15.93 -18.58
CA THR A 448 3.86 -16.44 -18.74
C THR A 448 4.21 -16.83 -20.18
N GLU A 449 3.22 -17.10 -21.02
CA GLU A 449 3.43 -17.59 -22.39
C GLU A 449 4.32 -16.68 -23.26
N GLY A 450 4.35 -15.38 -22.97
CA GLY A 450 5.18 -14.39 -23.70
C GLY A 450 6.66 -14.39 -23.33
N PHE A 451 7.03 -15.01 -22.20
CA PHE A 451 8.40 -14.96 -21.64
C PHE A 451 9.12 -16.31 -21.65
N ASN A 452 8.45 -17.36 -22.15
CA ASN A 452 8.93 -18.74 -22.21
C ASN A 452 10.35 -18.94 -22.75
N VAL A 453 10.83 -18.06 -23.63
CA VAL A 453 12.19 -18.15 -24.17
C VAL A 453 13.23 -17.97 -23.06
N TYR A 454 13.04 -17.03 -22.14
CA TYR A 454 13.99 -16.77 -21.06
C TYR A 454 14.07 -17.96 -20.10
N GLU A 455 12.91 -18.56 -19.76
CA GLU A 455 12.85 -19.72 -18.87
C GLU A 455 13.63 -20.92 -19.46
N ILE A 456 13.48 -21.19 -20.76
CA ILE A 456 14.24 -22.26 -21.43
C ILE A 456 15.74 -21.99 -21.41
N LEU A 457 16.13 -20.73 -21.61
CA LEU A 457 17.54 -20.35 -21.65
C LEU A 457 18.18 -20.44 -20.27
N GLU A 458 17.52 -19.90 -19.25
CA GLU A 458 17.93 -20.01 -17.86
C GLU A 458 18.15 -21.47 -17.46
N ARG A 459 17.15 -22.34 -17.69
CA ARG A 459 17.26 -23.76 -17.37
C ARG A 459 18.34 -24.46 -18.19
N TYR A 460 18.54 -24.09 -19.46
CA TYR A 460 19.64 -24.63 -20.25
C TYR A 460 21.01 -24.28 -19.64
N PHE A 461 21.19 -23.04 -19.18
CA PHE A 461 22.43 -22.61 -18.54
C PHE A 461 22.67 -23.33 -17.21
N ILE A 462 21.63 -23.54 -16.41
CA ILE A 462 21.71 -24.28 -15.15
C ILE A 462 21.98 -25.78 -15.42
N ASP A 463 21.11 -26.45 -16.18
CA ASP A 463 21.12 -27.91 -16.36
C ASP A 463 22.30 -28.44 -17.19
N VAL A 464 22.81 -27.62 -18.12
CA VAL A 464 23.79 -28.06 -19.14
C VAL A 464 25.12 -27.35 -19.01
N MET A 465 25.14 -26.11 -18.53
CA MET A 465 26.37 -25.33 -18.39
C MET A 465 26.85 -25.15 -16.94
N ASP A 466 26.10 -25.66 -15.94
CA ASP A 466 26.44 -25.56 -14.51
C ASP A 466 26.61 -24.10 -14.04
N LEU A 467 25.86 -23.18 -14.66
CA LEU A 467 25.83 -21.78 -14.29
C LEU A 467 24.73 -21.56 -13.24
N LYS A 468 25.10 -21.04 -12.07
CA LYS A 468 24.17 -20.80 -10.96
C LYS A 468 23.69 -19.36 -10.96
N ILE A 469 22.37 -19.17 -10.94
CA ILE A 469 21.73 -17.88 -10.67
C ILE A 469 21.36 -17.88 -9.19
N ASP A 470 21.69 -16.79 -8.49
CA ASP A 470 21.23 -16.56 -7.12
C ASP A 470 19.75 -16.13 -7.15
N THR A 471 18.83 -17.02 -7.51
CA THR A 471 17.37 -16.79 -7.53
C THR A 471 16.67 -17.40 -6.31
N TYR A 472 15.45 -16.90 -6.06
CA TYR A 472 14.58 -17.23 -4.93
C TYR A 472 14.49 -18.75 -4.66
N SER A 473 14.65 -19.09 -3.37
CA SER A 473 14.24 -20.30 -2.65
C SER A 473 14.37 -21.68 -3.31
N ASP A 474 14.93 -22.62 -2.54
CA ASP A 474 14.96 -24.07 -2.75
C ASP A 474 13.57 -24.77 -2.88
N GLU A 475 12.51 -24.05 -3.25
CA GLU A 475 11.22 -24.66 -3.56
C GLU A 475 11.26 -25.19 -5.00
N GLU A 476 10.92 -26.47 -5.17
CA GLU A 476 10.77 -27.14 -6.47
C GLU A 476 9.65 -26.47 -7.28
N ASP A 477 9.92 -25.29 -7.85
CA ASP A 477 8.92 -24.54 -8.60
C ASP A 477 8.51 -25.30 -9.86
N SER A 478 7.22 -25.57 -9.95
CA SER A 478 6.60 -26.40 -10.98
C SER A 478 6.88 -25.82 -12.36
N PHE A 479 7.60 -26.58 -13.17
CA PHE A 479 7.85 -26.31 -14.58
C PHE A 479 6.54 -26.29 -15.37
N ASP A 480 5.99 -25.12 -15.67
CA ASP A 480 4.68 -24.96 -16.34
C ASP A 480 4.78 -24.62 -17.84
N LEU A 481 5.87 -25.02 -18.51
CA LEU A 481 5.91 -24.96 -19.98
C LEU A 481 5.02 -26.05 -20.58
N LYS A 482 3.92 -25.62 -21.21
CA LYS A 482 2.97 -26.51 -21.90
C LYS A 482 3.71 -27.23 -23.04
N PRO A 483 3.47 -28.54 -23.27
CA PRO A 483 4.11 -29.30 -24.35
C PRO A 483 3.96 -28.67 -25.74
N ARG A 484 2.88 -27.90 -25.97
CA ARG A 484 2.66 -27.13 -27.21
C ARG A 484 3.73 -26.05 -27.42
N GLN A 485 4.12 -25.32 -26.36
CA GLN A 485 5.13 -24.27 -26.42
C GLN A 485 6.52 -24.87 -26.71
N ILE A 486 6.87 -25.95 -26.02
CA ILE A 486 8.14 -26.66 -26.25
C ILE A 486 8.22 -27.20 -27.68
N LYS A 487 7.08 -27.67 -28.23
CA LYS A 487 7.01 -28.10 -29.63
C LYS A 487 7.32 -26.95 -30.60
N THR A 488 6.82 -25.74 -30.35
CA THR A 488 7.16 -24.54 -31.14
C THR A 488 8.66 -24.26 -31.10
N PHE A 489 9.28 -24.32 -29.93
CA PHE A 489 10.74 -24.14 -29.82
C PHE A 489 11.54 -25.24 -30.54
N ILE A 490 11.08 -26.49 -30.51
CA ILE A 490 11.68 -27.57 -31.30
C ILE A 490 11.54 -27.31 -32.80
N GLN A 491 10.42 -26.75 -33.27
CA GLN A 491 10.25 -26.37 -34.67
C GLN A 491 11.29 -25.31 -35.08
N ILE A 492 11.43 -24.23 -34.28
CA ILE A 492 12.44 -23.19 -34.50
C ILE A 492 13.85 -23.79 -34.51
N ASP A 493 14.19 -24.67 -33.56
CA ASP A 493 15.50 -25.35 -33.51
C ASP A 493 15.77 -26.20 -34.77
N ASN A 494 14.75 -26.89 -35.28
CA ASN A 494 14.85 -27.72 -36.47
C ASN A 494 15.06 -26.89 -37.75
N GLU A 495 14.46 -25.69 -37.86
CA GLU A 495 14.68 -24.77 -38.99
C GLU A 495 16.15 -24.36 -39.13
N ILE A 496 16.91 -24.35 -38.03
CA ILE A 496 18.35 -24.03 -38.03
C ILE A 496 19.18 -25.22 -38.56
N GLY A 497 18.60 -26.44 -38.62
CA GLY A 497 19.09 -27.55 -39.45
C GLY A 497 20.19 -28.45 -38.87
N ARG A 498 20.83 -28.09 -37.74
CA ARG A 498 21.90 -28.91 -37.12
C ARG A 498 21.54 -29.38 -35.71
N LYS A 499 21.71 -30.68 -35.42
CA LYS A 499 21.50 -31.25 -34.08
C LYS A 499 22.75 -31.03 -33.22
N ASP A 500 22.59 -30.49 -32.02
CA ASP A 500 23.70 -30.24 -31.08
C ASP A 500 23.31 -30.52 -29.61
N LYS A 501 24.06 -29.95 -28.65
CA LYS A 501 23.76 -30.07 -27.21
C LYS A 501 22.43 -29.40 -26.86
N PHE A 502 22.11 -28.26 -27.47
CA PHE A 502 20.87 -27.51 -27.23
C PHE A 502 19.65 -28.24 -27.82
N THR A 503 19.76 -28.79 -29.04
CA THR A 503 18.70 -29.64 -29.62
C THR A 503 18.35 -30.84 -28.74
N ARG A 504 19.37 -31.50 -28.15
CA ARG A 504 19.16 -32.63 -27.24
C ARG A 504 18.47 -32.19 -25.96
N TYR A 505 18.83 -31.02 -25.44
CA TYR A 505 18.19 -30.42 -24.27
C TYR A 505 16.69 -30.16 -24.50
N LEU A 506 16.32 -29.44 -25.57
CA LEU A 506 14.91 -29.16 -25.90
C LEU A 506 14.08 -30.44 -26.05
N LYS A 507 14.64 -31.49 -26.66
CA LYS A 507 13.95 -32.79 -26.78
C LYS A 507 13.78 -33.47 -25.43
N ARG A 508 14.79 -33.43 -24.56
CA ARG A 508 14.69 -33.96 -23.18
C ARG A 508 13.62 -33.21 -22.40
N LEU A 509 13.58 -31.88 -22.53
CA LEU A 509 12.59 -31.01 -21.92
C LEU A 509 11.16 -31.36 -22.39
N TYR A 510 10.96 -31.55 -23.69
CA TYR A 510 9.67 -32.00 -24.26
C TYR A 510 9.23 -33.35 -23.69
N TRP A 511 10.13 -34.34 -23.67
CA TRP A 511 9.81 -35.64 -23.08
C TRP A 511 9.46 -35.52 -21.59
N LYS A 512 10.23 -34.73 -20.81
CA LYS A 512 9.89 -34.45 -19.41
C LYS A 512 8.49 -33.83 -19.27
N SER A 513 8.14 -32.83 -20.09
CA SER A 513 6.82 -32.16 -20.04
C SER A 513 5.65 -33.10 -20.37
N LEU A 514 5.88 -34.19 -21.11
CA LEU A 514 4.85 -35.20 -21.39
C LEU A 514 4.64 -36.17 -20.22
N PHE A 515 5.64 -36.35 -19.36
CA PHE A 515 5.60 -37.30 -18.23
C PHE A 515 5.37 -36.61 -16.87
N ILE A 516 5.56 -35.29 -16.79
CA ILE A 516 5.16 -34.45 -15.66
C ILE A 516 3.69 -34.04 -15.88
N ARG A 517 2.77 -34.98 -15.66
CA ARG A 517 1.39 -34.67 -15.29
C ARG A 517 1.24 -35.10 -13.82
N PRO A 518 0.46 -34.38 -12.99
CA PRO A 518 0.35 -34.72 -11.59
C PRO A 518 -0.08 -36.19 -11.45
N PHE A 519 0.63 -36.91 -10.59
CA PHE A 519 0.45 -38.33 -10.30
C PHE A 519 -0.99 -38.68 -9.83
N SER A 520 -1.85 -37.68 -9.62
CA SER A 520 -3.29 -37.79 -9.31
C SER A 520 -4.12 -38.40 -10.46
N TRP A 521 -3.81 -38.12 -11.73
CA TRP A 521 -4.54 -38.68 -12.88
C TRP A 521 -4.36 -40.21 -13.02
N PHE A 522 -3.17 -40.72 -12.66
CA PHE A 522 -2.86 -42.15 -12.72
C PHE A 522 -3.63 -42.96 -11.66
N ASN A 523 -4.00 -42.35 -10.53
CA ASN A 523 -4.81 -43.00 -9.49
C ASN A 523 -6.30 -43.06 -9.82
N GLN A 524 -6.86 -42.13 -10.60
CA GLN A 524 -8.26 -42.15 -11.03
C GLN A 524 -8.54 -43.12 -12.19
N GLN A 525 -7.56 -43.39 -13.06
CA GLN A 525 -7.73 -44.27 -14.23
C GLN A 525 -7.17 -45.70 -14.06
N LYS A 526 -6.66 -46.06 -12.86
CA LYS A 526 -6.15 -47.41 -12.54
C LYS A 526 -7.12 -48.54 -12.92
N LYS A 527 -8.44 -48.31 -12.81
CA LYS A 527 -9.47 -49.31 -13.15
C LYS A 527 -9.69 -49.49 -14.66
N ARG A 528 -9.46 -48.46 -15.49
CA ARG A 528 -9.66 -48.53 -16.95
C ARG A 528 -8.39 -48.96 -17.69
N ILE A 529 -7.22 -48.47 -17.29
CA ILE A 529 -5.93 -48.85 -17.90
C ILE A 529 -5.55 -50.29 -17.53
N GLY A 530 -5.88 -50.74 -16.32
CA GLY A 530 -5.68 -52.13 -15.90
C GLY A 530 -6.40 -53.14 -16.81
N ALA A 531 -7.61 -52.82 -17.28
CA ALA A 531 -8.37 -53.69 -18.18
C ALA A 531 -7.81 -53.72 -19.61
N THR A 532 -7.30 -52.59 -20.13
CA THR A 532 -6.72 -52.54 -21.49
C THR A 532 -5.31 -53.15 -21.53
N VAL A 533 -4.53 -53.01 -20.47
CA VAL A 533 -3.21 -53.65 -20.33
C VAL A 533 -3.36 -55.15 -20.03
N LEU A 534 -4.37 -55.59 -19.25
CA LEU A 534 -4.69 -57.02 -19.12
C LEU A 534 -5.20 -57.62 -20.44
N ALA A 535 -6.04 -56.91 -21.19
CA ALA A 535 -6.51 -57.39 -22.50
C ALA A 535 -5.34 -57.52 -23.50
N GLY A 536 -4.41 -56.56 -23.50
CA GLY A 536 -3.17 -56.64 -24.29
C GLY A 536 -2.22 -57.76 -23.83
N ALA A 537 -2.08 -57.95 -22.52
CA ALA A 537 -1.23 -59.00 -21.94
C ALA A 537 -1.84 -60.41 -22.09
N LEU A 538 -3.17 -60.56 -22.07
CA LEU A 538 -3.86 -61.83 -22.32
C LEU A 538 -3.82 -62.22 -23.81
N LEU A 539 -3.85 -61.23 -24.71
CA LEU A 539 -3.68 -61.47 -26.15
C LEU A 539 -2.24 -61.86 -26.54
N PHE A 540 -1.22 -61.36 -25.82
CA PHE A 540 0.19 -61.73 -26.07
C PHE A 540 0.70 -62.92 -25.23
N GLY A 541 0.17 -63.14 -24.03
CA GLY A 541 0.60 -64.20 -23.11
C GLY A 541 0.08 -65.61 -23.44
N SER A 542 -0.99 -65.72 -24.24
CA SER A 542 -1.57 -67.00 -24.65
C SER A 542 -0.70 -67.81 -25.62
N PHE A 543 0.40 -67.24 -26.12
CA PHE A 543 1.27 -67.90 -27.09
C PHE A 543 2.49 -68.63 -26.50
N THR A 544 2.76 -68.54 -25.18
CA THR A 544 4.04 -69.07 -24.65
C THR A 544 4.00 -69.94 -23.38
N TYR A 545 3.00 -69.86 -22.49
CA TYR A 545 3.01 -70.67 -21.24
C TYR A 545 1.60 -71.03 -20.72
N GLY A 546 0.90 -71.92 -21.44
CA GLY A 546 -0.54 -72.18 -21.27
C GLY A 546 -1.01 -72.85 -19.96
N ASP A 547 -0.21 -73.71 -19.33
CA ASP A 547 -0.74 -74.53 -18.21
C ASP A 547 -0.48 -73.95 -16.81
N GLU A 548 0.62 -73.22 -16.61
CA GLU A 548 0.95 -72.65 -15.28
C GLU A 548 0.11 -71.40 -14.95
N VAL A 549 -0.28 -70.63 -15.97
CA VAL A 549 -1.12 -69.43 -15.81
C VAL A 549 -2.59 -69.81 -15.52
N TYR A 550 -3.07 -70.93 -16.07
CA TYR A 550 -4.44 -71.41 -15.84
C TYR A 550 -4.68 -71.79 -14.36
N GLN A 551 -3.70 -72.45 -13.73
CA GLN A 551 -3.81 -72.85 -12.33
C GLN A 551 -3.67 -71.66 -11.36
N PHE A 552 -2.76 -70.73 -11.65
CA PHE A 552 -2.63 -69.49 -10.86
C PHE A 552 -3.89 -68.62 -10.96
N GLY A 553 -4.51 -68.54 -12.14
CA GLY A 553 -5.78 -67.83 -12.36
C GLY A 553 -6.95 -68.48 -11.61
N LYS A 554 -7.02 -69.81 -11.57
CA LYS A 554 -8.07 -70.53 -10.86
C LYS A 554 -7.97 -70.36 -9.33
N GLU A 555 -6.76 -70.40 -8.76
CA GLU A 555 -6.53 -70.18 -7.32
C GLU A 555 -6.86 -68.76 -6.85
N GLN A 556 -6.66 -67.75 -7.69
CA GLN A 556 -7.01 -66.36 -7.35
C GLN A 556 -8.50 -66.08 -7.49
N VAL A 557 -9.18 -66.72 -8.46
CA VAL A 557 -10.62 -66.57 -8.65
C VAL A 557 -11.44 -67.27 -7.55
N GLU A 558 -10.99 -68.41 -7.04
CA GLU A 558 -11.63 -69.08 -5.88
C GLU A 558 -11.44 -68.29 -4.57
N LYS A 559 -10.32 -67.56 -4.42
CA LYS A 559 -10.07 -66.68 -3.24
C LYS A 559 -10.94 -65.43 -3.18
N ILE A 560 -11.51 -65.01 -4.31
CA ILE A 560 -12.25 -63.74 -4.39
C ILE A 560 -13.73 -63.92 -4.03
N GLY A 561 -14.27 -65.15 -3.90
CA GLY A 561 -15.52 -65.39 -3.17
C GLY A 561 -16.75 -64.61 -3.66
N TRP A 562 -17.06 -64.68 -4.97
CA TRP A 562 -18.25 -64.05 -5.56
C TRP A 562 -19.21 -65.11 -6.11
N PHE A 563 -20.08 -65.65 -5.26
CA PHE A 563 -21.44 -66.07 -5.65
C PHE A 563 -22.34 -66.02 -4.42
N ASP A 564 -23.02 -64.89 -4.23
CA ASP A 564 -24.48 -64.96 -4.07
C ASP A 564 -25.12 -63.69 -4.65
N SER A 565 -25.70 -63.87 -5.83
CA SER A 565 -27.09 -63.56 -6.19
C SER A 565 -27.73 -62.36 -5.48
N GLN A 566 -28.16 -61.25 -6.10
CA GLN A 566 -29.12 -61.02 -7.20
C GLN A 566 -29.73 -59.59 -6.93
N PRO A 567 -30.55 -58.95 -7.79
CA PRO A 567 -30.14 -58.16 -8.97
C PRO A 567 -30.81 -56.75 -9.09
N GLU A 568 -30.28 -55.88 -9.97
CA GLU A 568 -31.00 -55.00 -10.95
C GLU A 568 -32.15 -54.02 -10.50
N GLN A 569 -32.30 -52.75 -10.92
CA GLN A 569 -31.82 -51.90 -12.05
C GLN A 569 -31.98 -50.36 -11.70
N PRO A 570 -32.11 -49.40 -12.65
CA PRO A 570 -31.03 -48.56 -13.21
C PRO A 570 -31.30 -47.04 -13.03
N THR A 571 -30.34 -46.13 -13.29
CA THR A 571 -30.58 -44.91 -14.10
C THR A 571 -29.32 -44.04 -14.30
N GLU A 572 -29.08 -43.75 -15.58
CA GLU A 572 -28.75 -42.46 -16.22
C GLU A 572 -27.66 -41.52 -15.71
N GLU A 573 -26.89 -41.07 -16.71
CA GLU A 573 -25.89 -40.00 -16.73
C GLU A 573 -26.48 -38.63 -16.36
N LYS A 574 -25.66 -37.77 -15.73
CA LYS A 574 -25.62 -36.34 -16.08
C LYS A 574 -24.28 -35.70 -15.71
N SER A 575 -23.70 -35.04 -16.71
CA SER A 575 -22.68 -34.00 -16.55
C SER A 575 -23.35 -32.75 -16.00
N ASP A 576 -22.86 -32.23 -14.87
CA ASP A 576 -23.19 -30.87 -14.44
C ASP A 576 -21.94 -29.99 -14.52
N SER A 577 -22.07 -28.91 -15.28
CA SER A 577 -21.26 -27.70 -15.12
C SER A 577 -21.53 -27.14 -13.72
N ALA A 578 -20.49 -27.01 -12.91
CA ALA A 578 -20.62 -26.40 -11.59
C ALA A 578 -21.08 -24.93 -11.75
N ASN A 579 -22.24 -24.62 -11.19
CA ASN A 579 -22.64 -23.25 -10.90
C ASN A 579 -21.69 -22.72 -9.83
N GLU A 580 -21.01 -21.60 -10.10
CA GLU A 580 -20.20 -20.88 -9.11
C GLU A 580 -21.14 -20.26 -8.07
N THR A 581 -20.97 -20.62 -6.80
CA THR A 581 -21.69 -20.01 -5.69
C THR A 581 -20.96 -18.74 -5.27
N ILE A 582 -21.56 -17.58 -5.51
CA ILE A 582 -21.01 -16.28 -5.11
C ILE A 582 -21.55 -15.93 -3.71
N MET A 583 -20.64 -15.63 -2.77
CA MET A 583 -20.93 -15.16 -1.43
C MET A 583 -20.82 -13.63 -1.36
N THR A 584 -21.73 -13.00 -0.61
CA THR A 584 -21.74 -11.54 -0.43
C THR A 584 -21.37 -11.18 1.01
N ILE A 585 -20.55 -10.14 1.19
CA ILE A 585 -20.12 -9.67 2.52
C ILE A 585 -21.20 -8.79 3.15
N THR A 586 -21.58 -9.08 4.40
CA THR A 586 -22.69 -8.40 5.10
C THR A 586 -22.24 -7.25 6.00
N THR A 587 -20.94 -7.06 6.19
CA THR A 587 -20.31 -5.99 7.01
C THR A 587 -19.56 -4.98 6.16
N GLU A 588 -19.23 -3.80 6.68
CA GLU A 588 -18.47 -2.76 5.93
C GLU A 588 -17.13 -3.30 5.42
N TYR A 589 -16.44 -4.08 6.27
CA TYR A 589 -15.22 -4.80 5.94
C TYR A 589 -15.26 -6.23 6.46
N ALA A 590 -14.57 -7.14 5.77
CA ALA A 590 -14.39 -8.53 6.15
C ALA A 590 -12.93 -8.95 5.98
N ASN A 591 -12.37 -9.57 7.03
CA ASN A 591 -11.01 -10.09 6.97
C ASN A 591 -11.02 -11.52 6.44
N ILE A 592 -10.28 -11.74 5.37
CA ILE A 592 -9.98 -13.06 4.82
C ILE A 592 -8.61 -13.49 5.34
N ARG A 593 -8.53 -14.70 5.87
CA ARG A 593 -7.37 -15.17 6.62
C ARG A 593 -6.70 -16.39 6.01
N SER A 594 -5.43 -16.59 6.33
CA SER A 594 -4.63 -17.71 5.81
C SER A 594 -5.08 -19.08 6.32
N ALA A 595 -5.79 -19.12 7.46
CA ALA A 595 -6.35 -20.34 8.04
C ALA A 595 -7.74 -20.07 8.66
N PRO A 596 -8.58 -21.09 8.90
CA PRO A 596 -9.89 -20.92 9.53
C PRO A 596 -9.76 -20.67 11.04
N SER A 597 -9.28 -19.48 11.42
CA SER A 597 -9.10 -19.06 12.83
C SER A 597 -8.99 -17.55 12.95
N LEU A 598 -9.55 -16.97 14.02
CA LEU A 598 -9.42 -15.53 14.33
C LEU A 598 -7.97 -15.09 14.62
N ASN A 599 -7.07 -16.02 14.94
CA ASN A 599 -5.66 -15.73 15.25
C ASN A 599 -4.71 -15.89 14.05
N SER A 600 -5.22 -16.35 12.90
CA SER A 600 -4.40 -16.53 11.70
C SER A 600 -4.19 -15.21 10.94
N GLU A 601 -3.12 -15.12 10.16
CA GLU A 601 -2.76 -13.91 9.42
C GLU A 601 -3.88 -13.47 8.47
N ILE A 602 -4.15 -12.17 8.43
CA ILE A 602 -5.08 -11.58 7.48
C ILE A 602 -4.37 -11.49 6.13
N VAL A 603 -4.85 -12.24 5.15
CA VAL A 603 -4.29 -12.25 3.79
C VAL A 603 -4.93 -11.17 2.91
N TYR A 604 -6.15 -10.74 3.25
CA TYR A 604 -6.86 -9.69 2.54
C TYR A 604 -8.00 -9.11 3.40
N THR A 605 -8.33 -7.84 3.20
CA THR A 605 -9.51 -7.19 3.80
C THR A 605 -10.45 -6.78 2.68
N ALA A 606 -11.58 -7.49 2.57
CA ALA A 606 -12.59 -7.29 1.55
C ALA A 606 -13.68 -6.30 2.04
N ASN A 607 -14.31 -5.58 1.12
CA ASN A 607 -15.46 -4.72 1.40
C ASN A 607 -16.74 -5.25 0.73
N GLN A 608 -17.89 -4.62 0.98
CA GLN A 608 -19.20 -5.06 0.46
C GLN A 608 -19.30 -5.14 -1.07
N SER A 609 -18.44 -4.45 -1.81
CA SER A 609 -18.43 -4.48 -3.29
C SER A 609 -17.61 -5.64 -3.86
N ASP A 610 -16.82 -6.33 -3.05
CA ASP A 610 -16.03 -7.49 -3.45
C ASP A 610 -16.91 -8.74 -3.58
N LYS A 611 -16.67 -9.53 -4.63
CA LYS A 611 -17.34 -10.81 -4.85
C LYS A 611 -16.43 -11.95 -4.43
N LEU A 612 -16.98 -12.88 -3.65
CA LEU A 612 -16.26 -14.06 -3.17
C LEU A 612 -16.84 -15.30 -3.83
N ILE A 613 -15.99 -16.12 -4.46
CA ILE A 613 -16.38 -17.39 -5.05
C ILE A 613 -16.15 -18.49 -4.01
N TYR A 614 -17.19 -19.22 -3.65
CA TYR A 614 -17.08 -20.31 -2.70
C TYR A 614 -16.45 -21.55 -3.35
N LEU A 615 -15.35 -22.03 -2.77
CA LEU A 615 -14.57 -23.15 -3.30
C LEU A 615 -15.05 -24.53 -2.81
N ASN A 616 -16.26 -24.63 -2.26
CA ASN A 616 -16.85 -25.86 -1.71
C ASN A 616 -16.02 -26.54 -0.60
N GLU A 617 -15.26 -25.77 0.17
CA GLU A 617 -14.54 -26.24 1.35
C GLU A 617 -14.93 -25.42 2.58
N GLU A 618 -15.33 -26.11 3.66
CA GLU A 618 -15.66 -25.50 4.95
C GLU A 618 -14.90 -26.18 6.09
N LYS A 619 -14.54 -25.41 7.13
CA LYS A 619 -13.90 -25.91 8.36
C LYS A 619 -14.47 -25.20 9.57
N THR A 620 -14.64 -25.92 10.67
CA THR A 620 -15.05 -25.34 11.95
C THR A 620 -13.85 -25.25 12.87
N ASP A 621 -13.63 -24.09 13.47
CA ASP A 621 -12.55 -23.88 14.44
C ASP A 621 -12.93 -24.36 15.86
N ASP A 622 -11.96 -24.30 16.78
CA ASP A 622 -12.13 -24.71 18.18
C ASP A 622 -13.16 -23.84 18.95
N GLU A 623 -13.53 -22.68 18.41
CA GLU A 623 -14.54 -21.76 18.94
C GLU A 623 -15.93 -21.99 18.33
N GLY A 624 -16.08 -22.99 17.44
CA GLY A 624 -17.34 -23.36 16.80
C GLY A 624 -17.77 -22.45 15.65
N ILE A 625 -16.85 -21.65 15.09
CA ILE A 625 -17.11 -20.80 13.93
C ILE A 625 -16.85 -21.61 12.66
N THR A 626 -17.84 -21.67 11.76
CA THR A 626 -17.64 -22.22 10.41
C THR A 626 -16.95 -21.19 9.53
N TRP A 627 -15.93 -21.63 8.81
CA TRP A 627 -15.15 -20.85 7.87
C TRP A 627 -15.35 -21.41 6.48
N TYR A 628 -15.55 -20.53 5.51
CA TYR A 628 -15.66 -20.87 4.10
C TYR A 628 -14.35 -20.54 3.39
N HIS A 629 -13.87 -21.47 2.58
CA HIS A 629 -12.76 -21.22 1.68
C HIS A 629 -13.28 -20.50 0.45
N VAL A 630 -12.76 -19.30 0.22
CA VAL A 630 -13.23 -18.39 -0.82
C VAL A 630 -12.07 -17.93 -1.70
N GLU A 631 -12.38 -17.75 -2.97
CA GLU A 631 -11.52 -17.11 -3.97
C GLU A 631 -12.04 -15.70 -4.25
N MET A 632 -11.13 -14.73 -4.23
CA MET A 632 -11.40 -13.34 -4.56
C MET A 632 -11.18 -13.10 -6.05
N THR A 633 -11.68 -11.98 -6.58
CA THR A 633 -11.52 -11.58 -7.99
C THR A 633 -10.06 -11.33 -8.42
N ASN A 634 -9.12 -11.25 -7.47
CA ASN A 634 -7.69 -11.14 -7.69
C ASN A 634 -6.95 -12.50 -7.63
N ASN A 635 -7.67 -13.63 -7.68
CA ASN A 635 -7.17 -15.01 -7.53
C ASN A 635 -6.42 -15.27 -6.21
N THR A 636 -6.65 -14.44 -5.18
CA THR A 636 -6.20 -14.74 -3.83
C THR A 636 -7.23 -15.63 -3.16
N ASN A 637 -6.77 -16.65 -2.44
CA ASN A 637 -7.62 -17.59 -1.71
C ASN A 637 -7.42 -17.42 -0.21
N GLY A 638 -8.48 -17.62 0.56
CA GLY A 638 -8.38 -17.67 2.00
C GLY A 638 -9.69 -18.04 2.67
N TRP A 639 -9.71 -17.92 4.00
CA TRP A 639 -10.81 -18.33 4.84
C TRP A 639 -11.58 -17.12 5.36
N ILE A 640 -12.89 -17.12 5.16
CA ILE A 640 -13.80 -16.10 5.68
C ILE A 640 -14.81 -16.73 6.64
N SER A 641 -15.15 -16.01 7.71
CA SER A 641 -16.12 -16.49 8.70
C SER A 641 -17.52 -16.51 8.10
N SER A 642 -18.27 -17.59 8.32
CA SER A 642 -19.69 -17.69 7.93
C SER A 642 -20.60 -16.65 8.59
N ARG A 643 -20.14 -15.95 9.62
CA ARG A 643 -20.92 -14.92 10.33
C ARG A 643 -21.03 -13.59 9.57
N ILE A 644 -20.19 -13.38 8.57
CA ILE A 644 -20.06 -12.10 7.85
C ILE A 644 -20.27 -12.24 6.34
N VAL A 645 -20.81 -13.39 5.89
CA VAL A 645 -21.15 -13.67 4.50
C VAL A 645 -22.49 -14.40 4.37
N GLU A 646 -23.20 -14.20 3.27
CA GLU A 646 -24.44 -14.90 2.90
C GLU A 646 -24.45 -15.42 1.45
#